data_AF-A0A067P746-F1
#
_entry.id   AF-A0A067P746-F1
#
_cell.length_a   1.000
_cell.length_b   1.000
_cell.length_c   1.000
_cell.angle_alpha   90.00
_cell.angle_beta   90.00
_cell.angle_gamma   90.00
#
_symmetry.space_group_name_H-M   'P 1'
#
loop_
_entity.id
_entity.type
_entity.pdbx_description
1 polymer ?
#
loop_
_entity_poly.entity_id
_entity_poly.type
_entity_poly.pdbx_seq_one_letter_code
_entity_poly.pdbx_strand_id
1 'polypeptide(L)'
;MPKFYLLFVAVLGSVSQALRSTTMASSTNPQLTFTIPLENLTASTNLFRTVSADVEVESVSDATVSDMMGPGRTVGTWISKAGRGVERLVDQVATKVVAGRKRRPDPASQSMDSPPLPLTSPRSSSAVSLTLSLGDIPALKDVLPSASVDFEALSDSDGSLSDQMGPGRTLGRWLSHSGGKLKQVMGGAAERLGLGPNAVMAEILSRANHHALIRKADSDSRSFMRSPPPFSTLLWEISGKGDIENGVLMLDDKLIDGYRKLVELLRDKNQSNKLIAIYYIVALTCAFLDSQAVFLDLGALEIVQSIYTYSTMLPLRHRDRDLLLVPSRRALVVLSESHILASVKEYSQVPWFPPVANRVHLSHLLSVLVPYTTTPNSQLLAIQRLAAMCPLGDNISVFIDQLTPEIMFQWFVYSLSMDPFERSVFLSFIRRLLKEAFQRPSSDLWHWRCFLLPACQVYMRHPKAAFGDPIATELLRMHSDPQSSRFTAYLAATLTAETRTSLQRLVDSRVSSGSTTLLNDHQWLSVVTWFGSPFFALWGAWNRCWYFQSSNVADGTPFIRAVPSRKQTRLCEELVELVLHDRCSLEDVARVIEADDDCLHEILRLLNISIHSSTLQLRYRVEAKALSQKLVAWNQSRPHKFDKKETIIYRGVCVRDDFYPDSSGCIKVFTAPSGVTRKGQYSTKEVLYADRRFMRWVSAREIRTLDPRYQLIVVNEAQDIEQEFIGCVWSPHRHVFSVRKSLDLPDGLSGGHLHILAARLTVDGSMPYHWRDIPRTIWL
;
A
#
# COMPACT_ATOMS: atom_id res chain seq x y z
N MET A 1 49.05 6.41 9.21
CA MET A 1 48.84 4.97 9.49
C MET A 1 47.92 4.39 8.41
N PRO A 2 48.44 3.61 7.46
CA PRO A 2 47.63 2.87 6.50
C PRO A 2 47.89 1.35 6.57
N LYS A 3 46.84 0.55 6.48
CA LYS A 3 46.79 -0.85 5.99
C LYS A 3 45.49 -1.48 6.51
N PHE A 4 44.57 -1.81 5.61
CA PHE A 4 43.64 -2.95 5.61
C PHE A 4 42.45 -2.63 4.70
N TYR A 5 42.64 -2.73 3.38
CA TYR A 5 41.57 -2.91 2.40
C TYR A 5 42.22 -3.38 1.09
N LEU A 6 42.46 -4.69 0.98
CA LEU A 6 42.80 -5.41 -0.25
C LEU A 6 42.92 -6.91 0.06
N LEU A 7 41.78 -7.62 0.12
CA LEU A 7 41.70 -9.05 -0.15
C LEU A 7 40.23 -9.50 -0.14
N PHE A 8 39.51 -9.33 -1.25
CA PHE A 8 38.27 -10.10 -1.52
C PHE A 8 37.99 -10.15 -3.02
N VAL A 9 39.00 -10.57 -3.79
CA VAL A 9 38.87 -11.04 -5.17
C VAL A 9 39.84 -12.21 -5.30
N ALA A 10 39.40 -13.43 -4.96
CA ALA A 10 39.96 -14.73 -5.40
C ALA A 10 39.46 -15.90 -4.54
N VAL A 11 38.16 -16.24 -4.56
CA VAL A 11 37.69 -17.60 -4.25
C VAL A 11 36.39 -17.89 -5.03
N LEU A 12 36.51 -18.05 -6.35
CA LEU A 12 35.53 -18.77 -7.16
C LEU A 12 36.29 -19.67 -8.11
N GLY A 13 36.72 -20.80 -7.57
CA GLY A 13 37.43 -21.85 -8.29
C GLY A 13 37.42 -23.12 -7.44
N SER A 14 36.66 -24.11 -7.90
CA SER A 14 36.77 -25.53 -7.53
C SER A 14 36.26 -25.96 -6.15
N VAL A 15 35.02 -26.47 -6.09
CA VAL A 15 34.73 -27.76 -5.42
C VAL A 15 33.65 -28.51 -6.21
N SER A 16 34.11 -29.38 -7.11
CA SER A 16 33.43 -30.61 -7.52
C SER A 16 34.18 -31.76 -6.85
N GLN A 17 33.47 -32.82 -6.45
CA GLN A 17 33.90 -34.03 -5.75
C GLN A 17 34.02 -33.95 -4.22
N ALA A 18 33.05 -34.57 -3.52
CA ALA A 18 33.31 -35.65 -2.56
C ALA A 18 32.00 -36.32 -2.11
N LEU A 19 31.65 -37.44 -2.77
CA LEU A 19 30.85 -38.52 -2.20
C LEU A 19 31.82 -39.46 -1.47
N ARG A 20 31.61 -39.75 -0.17
CA ARG A 20 31.68 -41.08 0.47
C ARG A 20 31.66 -41.04 2.02
N SER A 21 30.62 -41.69 2.56
CA SER A 21 30.54 -42.60 3.73
C SER A 21 31.02 -42.19 5.14
N THR A 22 30.10 -42.27 6.12
CA THR A 22 30.12 -43.12 7.35
C THR A 22 28.79 -42.94 8.11
N THR A 23 27.84 -43.89 8.10
CA THR A 23 27.56 -45.01 9.05
C THR A 23 27.05 -44.64 10.47
N MET A 24 25.75 -44.89 10.66
CA MET A 24 25.01 -45.56 11.75
C MET A 24 25.30 -45.32 13.25
N ALA A 25 24.26 -44.85 13.97
CA ALA A 25 23.81 -45.42 15.26
C ALA A 25 22.32 -45.08 15.59
N SER A 26 21.56 -46.15 15.87
CA SER A 26 20.32 -46.35 16.68
C SER A 26 20.08 -45.33 17.83
N SER A 27 18.88 -44.95 18.34
CA SER A 27 17.55 -45.61 18.46
C SER A 27 16.44 -44.63 18.94
N THR A 28 15.18 -44.94 18.60
CA THR A 28 13.88 -44.71 19.30
C THR A 28 13.27 -43.30 19.46
N ASN A 29 12.38 -42.91 18.53
CA ASN A 29 10.93 -42.63 18.74
C ASN A 29 10.32 -42.13 17.41
N PRO A 30 9.21 -42.69 16.88
CA PRO A 30 8.68 -42.23 15.60
C PRO A 30 7.79 -40.99 15.82
N GLN A 31 8.39 -39.79 15.76
CA GLN A 31 7.65 -38.62 15.30
C GLN A 31 7.65 -38.67 13.77
N LEU A 32 6.47 -38.84 13.17
CA LEU A 32 6.24 -38.70 11.73
C LEU A 32 6.58 -37.27 11.30
N THR A 33 7.86 -37.05 10.95
CA THR A 33 8.33 -35.84 10.29
C THR A 33 8.19 -36.05 8.80
N PHE A 34 7.26 -35.32 8.16
CA PHE A 34 7.10 -35.33 6.71
C PHE A 34 7.90 -34.19 6.10
N THR A 35 8.93 -34.54 5.34
CA THR A 35 9.65 -33.62 4.44
C THR A 35 9.07 -33.78 3.04
N ILE A 36 8.34 -32.77 2.55
CA ILE A 36 7.95 -32.68 1.14
C ILE A 36 9.16 -32.13 0.37
N PRO A 37 9.76 -32.84 -0.59
CA PRO A 37 10.88 -32.31 -1.37
C PRO A 37 10.37 -31.16 -2.24
N LEU A 38 10.89 -29.96 -2.00
CA LEU A 38 10.45 -28.71 -2.65
C LEU A 38 11.32 -28.31 -3.87
N GLU A 39 12.05 -29.27 -4.45
CA GLU A 39 13.00 -29.00 -5.52
C GLU A 39 12.47 -29.54 -6.84
N ASN A 40 12.43 -28.68 -7.87
CA ASN A 40 11.94 -28.86 -9.25
C ASN A 40 10.50 -28.43 -9.53
N LEU A 41 10.19 -27.12 -9.56
CA LEU A 41 9.01 -26.60 -10.30
C LEU A 41 8.97 -25.07 -10.54
N THR A 42 10.12 -24.40 -10.67
CA THR A 42 10.18 -22.94 -10.93
C THR A 42 9.90 -22.53 -12.38
N ALA A 43 9.77 -23.47 -13.33
CA ALA A 43 9.62 -23.14 -14.76
C ALA A 43 8.16 -23.06 -15.28
N SER A 44 7.15 -23.51 -14.54
CA SER A 44 5.79 -23.72 -15.08
C SER A 44 4.79 -22.58 -14.82
N THR A 45 5.10 -21.59 -13.99
CA THR A 45 4.11 -20.60 -13.50
C THR A 45 3.87 -19.42 -14.45
N ASN A 46 4.67 -19.25 -15.51
CA ASN A 46 4.51 -18.13 -16.44
C ASN A 46 3.58 -18.41 -17.65
N LEU A 47 3.15 -19.66 -17.88
CA LEU A 47 2.47 -20.05 -19.12
C LEU A 47 0.93 -20.19 -19.05
N PHE A 48 0.31 -20.09 -17.86
CA PHE A 48 -1.14 -20.27 -17.71
C PHE A 48 -1.78 -19.10 -16.97
N ARG A 49 -2.10 -18.04 -17.72
CA ARG A 49 -2.76 -16.81 -17.24
C ARG A 49 -4.20 -16.63 -17.76
N THR A 50 -4.79 -17.63 -18.42
CA THR A 50 -6.05 -17.45 -19.18
C THR A 50 -7.21 -18.35 -18.75
N VAL A 51 -7.29 -18.75 -17.47
CA VAL A 51 -8.52 -19.31 -16.92
C VAL A 51 -9.06 -18.33 -15.86
N SER A 52 -9.72 -17.27 -16.33
CA SER A 52 -10.67 -16.54 -15.49
C SER A 52 -11.81 -17.49 -15.15
N ALA A 53 -11.97 -17.82 -13.88
CA ALA A 53 -13.31 -18.11 -13.38
C ALA A 53 -14.03 -16.76 -13.38
N ASP A 54 -14.81 -16.47 -14.43
CA ASP A 54 -15.73 -15.34 -14.43
C ASP A 54 -16.69 -15.51 -13.25
N VAL A 55 -16.38 -14.83 -12.14
CA VAL A 55 -17.41 -14.35 -11.23
C VAL A 55 -17.98 -13.12 -11.94
N GLU A 56 -18.92 -13.35 -12.84
CA GLU A 56 -19.66 -12.29 -13.53
C GLU A 56 -20.26 -11.35 -12.49
N VAL A 57 -19.66 -10.16 -12.37
CA VAL A 57 -20.31 -9.00 -11.78
C VAL A 57 -20.80 -8.18 -12.96
N GLU A 58 -21.98 -8.53 -13.48
CA GLU A 58 -22.64 -7.73 -14.52
C GLU A 58 -23.09 -6.39 -13.91
N SER A 59 -22.50 -5.30 -14.42
CA SER A 59 -23.03 -3.95 -14.24
C SER A 59 -24.32 -3.83 -15.04
N VAL A 60 -25.45 -3.66 -14.34
CA VAL A 60 -26.74 -3.36 -14.99
C VAL A 60 -26.66 -1.95 -15.56
N SER A 61 -26.47 -1.86 -16.89
CA SER A 61 -26.61 -0.64 -17.65
C SER A 61 -28.08 -0.50 -18.05
N ASP A 62 -28.79 0.41 -17.38
CA ASP A 62 -30.09 0.89 -17.83
C ASP A 62 -29.89 1.79 -19.05
N ALA A 63 -30.27 1.28 -20.23
CA ALA A 63 -30.55 2.12 -21.39
C ALA A 63 -31.76 1.58 -22.15
N THR A 64 -32.69 2.49 -22.34
CA THR A 64 -34.01 2.42 -22.97
C THR A 64 -34.01 1.99 -24.44
N VAL A 65 -35.05 1.23 -24.83
CA VAL A 65 -35.98 1.43 -25.97
C VAL A 65 -36.40 0.08 -26.57
N SER A 66 -37.70 -0.23 -26.49
CA SER A 66 -38.56 -0.52 -27.66
C SER A 66 -39.96 -0.96 -27.20
N ASP A 67 -40.91 -0.03 -27.24
CA ASP A 67 -42.34 -0.34 -27.24
C ASP A 67 -42.72 -0.89 -28.61
N MET A 68 -42.71 -2.21 -28.76
CA MET A 68 -43.41 -2.90 -29.84
C MET A 68 -44.29 -4.02 -29.26
N MET A 69 -45.56 -4.05 -29.67
CA MET A 69 -46.49 -5.11 -29.32
C MET A 69 -46.10 -6.42 -30.02
N GLY A 70 -45.34 -7.25 -29.32
CA GLY A 70 -45.05 -8.63 -29.71
C GLY A 70 -45.30 -9.62 -28.57
N PRO A 71 -45.25 -10.95 -28.85
CA PRO A 71 -45.56 -12.04 -27.90
C PRO A 71 -44.69 -12.06 -26.62
N GLY A 72 -43.70 -11.18 -26.49
CA GLY A 72 -42.87 -10.99 -25.30
C GLY A 72 -43.63 -10.50 -24.05
N ARG A 73 -44.81 -9.86 -24.16
CA ARG A 73 -45.59 -9.42 -22.98
C ARG A 73 -46.14 -10.59 -22.16
N THR A 74 -46.55 -11.69 -22.80
CA THR A 74 -47.05 -12.87 -22.08
C THR A 74 -45.92 -13.52 -21.28
N VAL A 75 -44.73 -13.62 -21.88
CA VAL A 75 -43.52 -14.16 -21.22
C VAL A 75 -43.04 -13.24 -20.10
N GLY A 76 -43.04 -11.92 -20.29
CA GLY A 76 -42.66 -10.96 -19.24
C GLY A 76 -43.58 -10.98 -18.03
N THR A 77 -44.88 -11.21 -18.24
CA THR A 77 -45.86 -11.34 -17.16
C THR A 77 -45.67 -12.66 -16.39
N TRP A 78 -45.33 -13.74 -17.10
CA TRP A 78 -45.00 -15.03 -16.49
C TRP A 78 -43.72 -14.96 -15.65
N ILE A 79 -42.66 -14.34 -16.17
CA ILE A 79 -41.39 -14.14 -15.45
C ILE A 79 -41.61 -13.30 -14.19
N SER A 80 -42.39 -12.22 -14.27
CA SER A 80 -42.71 -11.37 -13.13
C SER A 80 -43.54 -12.09 -12.06
N LYS A 81 -44.42 -13.01 -12.47
CA LYS A 81 -45.26 -13.80 -11.55
C LYS A 81 -44.46 -14.92 -10.89
N ALA A 82 -43.54 -15.56 -11.63
CA ALA A 82 -42.61 -16.55 -11.11
C ALA A 82 -41.60 -15.93 -10.12
N GLY A 83 -41.04 -14.75 -10.45
CA GLY A 83 -40.13 -14.02 -9.56
C GLY A 83 -40.76 -13.69 -8.20
N ARG A 84 -41.98 -13.12 -8.20
CA ARG A 84 -42.74 -12.85 -6.97
C ARG A 84 -43.12 -14.11 -6.20
N GLY A 85 -43.30 -15.24 -6.88
CA GLY A 85 -43.55 -16.54 -6.25
C GLY A 85 -42.34 -17.04 -5.47
N VAL A 86 -41.15 -16.92 -6.05
CA VAL A 86 -39.88 -17.30 -5.41
C VAL A 86 -39.58 -16.40 -4.22
N GLU A 87 -39.78 -15.08 -4.33
CA GLU A 87 -39.60 -14.14 -3.21
C GLU A 87 -40.48 -14.50 -2.00
N ARG A 88 -41.77 -14.78 -2.23
CA ARG A 88 -42.68 -15.21 -1.16
C ARG A 88 -42.26 -16.52 -0.50
N LEU A 89 -41.69 -17.44 -1.29
CA LEU A 89 -41.23 -18.73 -0.78
C LEU A 89 -39.97 -18.57 0.07
N VAL A 90 -39.04 -17.69 -0.34
CA VAL A 90 -37.87 -17.30 0.45
C VAL A 90 -38.29 -16.62 1.76
N ASP A 91 -39.25 -15.69 1.71
CA ASP A 91 -39.77 -15.01 2.92
C ASP A 91 -40.46 -15.99 3.89
N GLN A 92 -41.20 -16.98 3.36
CA GLN A 92 -41.84 -18.03 4.17
C GLN A 92 -40.83 -18.99 4.82
N VAL A 93 -39.74 -19.33 4.11
CA VAL A 93 -38.66 -20.15 4.68
C VAL A 93 -37.90 -19.37 5.75
N ALA A 94 -37.57 -18.10 5.49
CA ALA A 94 -36.89 -17.24 6.45
C ALA A 94 -37.70 -17.06 7.74
N THR A 95 -39.01 -16.80 7.63
CA THR A 95 -39.90 -16.68 8.79
C THR A 95 -40.03 -17.98 9.58
N LYS A 96 -40.09 -19.15 8.93
CA LYS A 96 -40.12 -20.46 9.62
C LYS A 96 -38.82 -20.78 10.35
N VAL A 97 -37.66 -20.45 9.77
CA VAL A 97 -36.34 -20.65 10.41
C VAL A 97 -36.19 -19.76 11.64
N VAL A 98 -36.61 -18.50 11.56
CA VAL A 98 -36.61 -17.56 12.70
C VAL A 98 -37.57 -18.02 13.81
N ALA A 99 -38.75 -18.53 13.46
CA ALA A 99 -39.72 -19.05 14.43
C ALA A 99 -39.22 -20.32 15.14
N GLY A 100 -38.50 -21.20 14.43
CA GLY A 100 -37.93 -22.43 15.00
C GLY A 100 -36.82 -22.19 16.03
N ARG A 101 -36.07 -21.09 15.91
CA ARG A 101 -34.94 -20.77 16.81
C ARG A 101 -35.36 -20.12 18.13
N LYS A 102 -36.60 -19.62 18.26
CA LYS A 102 -37.09 -18.86 19.42
C LYS A 102 -37.63 -19.72 20.57
N ARG A 103 -37.61 -21.06 20.47
CA ARG A 103 -37.93 -21.98 21.57
C ARG A 103 -36.65 -22.41 22.31
N ARG A 104 -36.14 -21.55 23.20
CA ARG A 104 -35.32 -22.01 24.33
C ARG A 104 -36.21 -22.04 25.58
N PRO A 105 -36.23 -23.11 26.37
CA PRO A 105 -36.91 -23.13 27.65
C PRO A 105 -36.12 -22.31 28.68
N ASP A 106 -36.83 -21.54 29.51
CA ASP A 106 -36.27 -20.80 30.64
C ASP A 106 -35.57 -21.74 31.63
N PRO A 107 -34.44 -21.34 32.24
CA PRO A 107 -33.79 -22.15 33.27
C PRO A 107 -34.55 -22.02 34.59
N ALA A 108 -35.23 -23.09 34.99
CA ALA A 108 -35.74 -23.23 36.35
C ALA A 108 -34.56 -23.45 37.32
N SER A 109 -34.51 -22.62 38.35
CA SER A 109 -33.71 -22.79 39.55
C SER A 109 -34.25 -23.97 40.37
N GLN A 110 -33.43 -24.97 40.66
CA GLN A 110 -33.66 -25.86 41.81
C GLN A 110 -32.39 -26.57 42.28
N SER A 111 -32.36 -26.73 43.61
CA SER A 111 -31.28 -27.07 44.51
C SER A 111 -30.90 -28.56 44.50
N MET A 112 -29.71 -28.81 45.05
CA MET A 112 -29.08 -30.11 45.29
C MET A 112 -29.91 -31.06 46.18
N ASP A 113 -29.96 -32.33 45.78
CA ASP A 113 -29.53 -33.50 46.58
C ASP A 113 -29.45 -34.76 45.66
N SER A 114 -28.49 -35.66 45.93
CA SER A 114 -28.10 -36.85 45.13
C SER A 114 -28.69 -38.16 45.72
N PRO A 115 -28.48 -39.43 45.25
CA PRO A 115 -27.94 -40.08 44.00
C PRO A 115 -28.83 -41.32 43.55
N PRO A 116 -28.36 -42.45 42.94
CA PRO A 116 -27.54 -42.73 41.74
C PRO A 116 -28.27 -43.53 40.59
N LEU A 117 -27.70 -43.44 39.36
CA LEU A 117 -27.70 -44.30 38.12
C LEU A 117 -28.65 -45.52 37.96
N PRO A 118 -29.21 -45.82 36.74
CA PRO A 118 -28.38 -46.32 35.61
C PRO A 118 -28.81 -46.00 34.15
N LEU A 119 -27.83 -46.20 33.25
CA LEU A 119 -27.81 -46.40 31.78
C LEU A 119 -29.15 -46.51 31.02
N THR A 120 -29.33 -45.68 29.97
CA THR A 120 -29.97 -46.09 28.69
C THR A 120 -29.63 -45.16 27.51
N SER A 121 -29.23 -45.78 26.38
CA SER A 121 -29.65 -45.54 24.99
C SER A 121 -29.17 -44.30 24.18
N PRO A 122 -28.81 -44.49 22.89
CA PRO A 122 -28.27 -43.44 22.02
C PRO A 122 -29.37 -42.50 21.48
N ARG A 123 -29.07 -41.20 21.52
CA ARG A 123 -29.92 -40.13 20.98
C ARG A 123 -29.93 -40.17 19.45
N SER A 124 -31.12 -40.40 18.90
CA SER A 124 -31.44 -40.26 17.49
C SER A 124 -31.27 -38.81 17.02
N SER A 125 -30.47 -38.64 15.97
CA SER A 125 -30.38 -37.39 15.21
C SER A 125 -31.71 -37.14 14.49
N SER A 126 -32.42 -36.08 14.87
CA SER A 126 -33.60 -35.61 14.14
C SER A 126 -33.18 -35.03 12.79
N ALA A 127 -33.28 -35.84 11.73
CA ALA A 127 -33.24 -35.36 10.36
C ALA A 127 -34.53 -34.58 10.06
N VAL A 128 -34.41 -33.30 9.71
CA VAL A 128 -35.52 -32.54 9.13
C VAL A 128 -35.63 -32.96 7.66
N SER A 129 -36.52 -33.92 7.35
CA SER A 129 -36.87 -34.23 5.96
C SER A 129 -37.90 -33.22 5.46
N LEU A 130 -37.54 -32.41 4.48
CA LEU A 130 -38.49 -31.60 3.71
C LEU A 130 -39.08 -32.48 2.61
N THR A 131 -40.22 -33.09 2.87
CA THR A 131 -41.05 -33.73 1.84
C THR A 131 -41.94 -32.65 1.22
N LEU A 132 -41.54 -32.16 0.04
CA LEU A 132 -42.38 -31.31 -0.80
C LEU A 132 -43.36 -32.19 -1.57
N SER A 133 -44.66 -32.01 -1.32
CA SER A 133 -45.71 -32.67 -2.10
C SER A 133 -45.85 -31.97 -3.44
N LEU A 134 -45.88 -32.74 -4.53
CA LEU A 134 -46.12 -32.24 -5.90
C LEU A 134 -47.49 -31.54 -6.04
N GLY A 135 -48.35 -31.59 -5.02
CA GLY A 135 -49.63 -30.89 -4.94
C GLY A 135 -49.57 -29.40 -4.59
N ASP A 136 -48.41 -28.89 -4.15
CA ASP A 136 -48.29 -27.50 -3.64
C ASP A 136 -47.95 -26.46 -4.72
N ILE A 137 -48.01 -26.85 -6.01
CA ILE A 137 -47.81 -25.95 -7.15
C ILE A 137 -49.13 -25.88 -7.96
N PRO A 138 -50.07 -25.00 -7.57
CA PRO A 138 -51.39 -24.90 -8.23
C PRO A 138 -51.30 -24.57 -9.72
N ALA A 139 -50.19 -23.98 -10.18
CA ALA A 139 -50.00 -23.58 -11.58
C ALA A 139 -49.63 -24.75 -12.52
N LEU A 140 -49.21 -25.92 -12.01
CA LEU A 140 -48.78 -27.05 -12.85
C LEU A 140 -49.92 -28.05 -13.14
N LYS A 141 -50.95 -28.08 -12.29
CA LYS A 141 -52.08 -29.02 -12.38
C LYS A 141 -53.02 -28.70 -13.55
N ASP A 142 -53.07 -27.44 -13.98
CA ASP A 142 -53.96 -26.98 -15.04
C ASP A 142 -53.39 -27.17 -16.46
N VAL A 143 -52.11 -27.57 -16.60
CA VAL A 143 -51.41 -27.66 -17.90
C VAL A 143 -51.19 -29.10 -18.38
N LEU A 144 -51.45 -30.11 -17.54
CA LEU A 144 -51.15 -31.52 -17.83
C LEU A 144 -52.36 -32.49 -17.86
N PRO A 145 -53.47 -32.21 -18.57
CA PRO A 145 -54.39 -33.28 -18.99
C PRO A 145 -54.20 -33.78 -20.43
N SER A 146 -53.32 -33.19 -21.24
CA SER A 146 -53.25 -33.54 -22.67
C SER A 146 -51.82 -33.58 -23.23
N ALA A 147 -51.02 -34.57 -22.81
CA ALA A 147 -49.84 -35.03 -23.54
C ALA A 147 -49.41 -36.41 -23.03
N SER A 148 -50.05 -37.47 -23.52
CA SER A 148 -49.44 -38.81 -23.53
C SER A 148 -48.40 -38.83 -24.64
N VAL A 149 -47.13 -38.66 -24.28
CA VAL A 149 -46.00 -38.89 -25.21
C VAL A 149 -45.05 -39.84 -24.51
N ASP A 150 -45.04 -41.08 -25.00
CA ASP A 150 -44.04 -42.08 -24.66
C ASP A 150 -42.66 -41.59 -25.10
N PHE A 151 -41.72 -41.49 -24.16
CA PHE A 151 -40.31 -41.25 -24.44
C PHE A 151 -39.58 -42.58 -24.46
N GLU A 152 -39.49 -43.17 -25.65
CA GLU A 152 -38.58 -44.27 -25.92
C GLU A 152 -37.17 -43.70 -26.13
N ALA A 153 -36.29 -43.94 -25.17
CA ALA A 153 -34.91 -43.48 -25.19
C ALA A 153 -34.05 -44.49 -25.95
N LEU A 154 -33.70 -44.20 -27.21
CA LEU A 154 -32.61 -44.87 -27.90
C LEU A 154 -31.81 -43.96 -28.84
N SER A 155 -30.50 -44.19 -28.75
CA SER A 155 -29.42 -43.97 -29.71
C SER A 155 -28.64 -42.65 -29.66
N ASP A 156 -27.40 -42.80 -29.16
CA ASP A 156 -26.21 -42.11 -29.63
C ASP A 156 -26.17 -42.07 -31.16
N SER A 157 -25.85 -40.90 -31.70
CA SER A 157 -25.40 -40.73 -33.07
C SER A 157 -24.43 -39.55 -33.13
N ASP A 158 -23.18 -39.88 -33.45
CA ASP A 158 -22.14 -38.94 -33.83
C ASP A 158 -22.54 -38.24 -35.13
N GLY A 159 -22.87 -36.95 -35.04
CA GLY A 159 -23.25 -36.12 -36.18
C GLY A 159 -22.70 -34.70 -36.06
N SER A 160 -21.50 -34.49 -36.58
CA SER A 160 -20.99 -33.16 -36.92
C SER A 160 -21.93 -32.42 -37.89
N LEU A 161 -22.03 -31.09 -37.76
CA LEU A 161 -22.70 -30.13 -38.66
C LEU A 161 -24.23 -29.99 -38.52
N SER A 162 -24.68 -29.21 -37.55
CA SER A 162 -25.81 -28.27 -37.75
C SER A 162 -25.85 -27.22 -36.63
N ASP A 163 -25.36 -26.03 -36.93
CA ASP A 163 -25.56 -24.83 -36.11
C ASP A 163 -26.83 -24.07 -36.50
N GLN A 164 -27.88 -24.80 -36.93
CA GLN A 164 -29.17 -24.16 -37.20
C GLN A 164 -29.92 -23.84 -35.90
N MET A 165 -30.46 -22.62 -35.84
CA MET A 165 -31.33 -22.15 -34.77
C MET A 165 -32.65 -22.96 -34.76
N GLY A 166 -32.66 -24.09 -34.06
CA GLY A 166 -33.88 -24.84 -33.75
C GLY A 166 -34.54 -24.35 -32.44
N PRO A 167 -35.88 -24.42 -32.32
CA PRO A 167 -36.62 -24.02 -31.12
C PRO A 167 -36.18 -24.75 -29.84
N GLY A 168 -35.66 -25.99 -29.96
CA GLY A 168 -35.09 -26.74 -28.84
C GLY A 168 -33.83 -26.10 -28.23
N ARG A 169 -32.99 -25.42 -29.03
CA ARG A 169 -31.79 -24.72 -28.53
C ARG A 169 -32.13 -23.41 -27.82
N THR A 170 -33.15 -22.69 -28.28
CA THR A 170 -33.65 -21.48 -27.60
C THR A 170 -34.22 -21.83 -26.24
N LEU A 171 -35.01 -22.90 -26.15
CA LEU A 171 -35.53 -23.40 -24.87
C LEU A 171 -34.40 -23.90 -23.95
N GLY A 172 -33.42 -24.63 -24.50
CA GLY A 172 -32.26 -25.11 -23.75
C GLY A 172 -31.39 -23.98 -23.19
N ARG A 173 -31.11 -22.92 -23.96
CA ARG A 173 -30.42 -21.71 -23.47
C ARG A 173 -31.24 -20.98 -22.41
N TRP A 174 -32.56 -20.86 -22.60
CA TRP A 174 -33.44 -20.22 -21.63
C TRP A 174 -33.51 -21.00 -20.32
N LEU A 175 -33.63 -22.32 -20.36
CA LEU A 175 -33.60 -23.19 -19.19
C LEU A 175 -32.24 -23.14 -18.48
N SER A 176 -31.14 -23.12 -19.23
CA SER A 176 -29.79 -22.99 -18.67
C SER A 176 -29.60 -21.63 -17.99
N HIS A 177 -30.05 -20.55 -18.62
CA HIS A 177 -29.99 -19.19 -18.07
C HIS A 177 -30.89 -19.03 -16.84
N SER A 178 -32.12 -19.56 -16.89
CA SER A 178 -33.07 -19.54 -15.77
C SER A 178 -32.57 -20.40 -14.60
N GLY A 179 -31.98 -21.57 -14.88
CA GLY A 179 -31.32 -22.40 -13.88
C GLY A 179 -30.10 -21.72 -13.26
N GLY A 180 -29.32 -20.96 -14.04
CA GLY A 180 -28.24 -20.11 -13.55
C GLY A 180 -28.73 -19.03 -12.58
N LYS A 181 -29.78 -18.29 -12.94
CA LYS A 181 -30.40 -17.27 -12.09
C LYS A 181 -31.00 -17.88 -10.82
N LEU A 182 -31.69 -19.01 -10.91
CA LEU A 182 -32.22 -19.70 -9.73
C LEU A 182 -31.11 -20.12 -8.78
N LYS A 183 -30.00 -20.68 -9.29
CA LYS A 183 -28.82 -21.01 -8.48
C LYS A 183 -28.23 -19.77 -7.79
N GLN A 184 -28.17 -18.63 -8.46
CA GLN A 184 -27.72 -17.37 -7.85
C GLN A 184 -28.68 -16.88 -6.75
N VAL A 185 -29.99 -16.92 -6.97
CA VAL A 185 -31.00 -16.53 -5.97
C VAL A 185 -30.97 -17.47 -4.77
N MET A 186 -30.93 -18.78 -4.98
CA MET A 186 -30.84 -19.77 -3.91
C MET A 186 -29.51 -19.66 -3.16
N GLY A 187 -28.40 -19.42 -3.86
CA GLY A 187 -27.10 -19.13 -3.25
C GLY A 187 -27.14 -17.88 -2.38
N GLY A 188 -27.73 -16.78 -2.89
CA GLY A 188 -27.93 -15.55 -2.15
C GLY A 188 -28.85 -15.73 -0.93
N ALA A 189 -29.90 -16.53 -1.04
CA ALA A 189 -30.78 -16.86 0.09
C ALA A 189 -30.05 -17.71 1.14
N ALA A 190 -29.25 -18.70 0.73
CA ALA A 190 -28.44 -19.51 1.65
C ALA A 190 -27.39 -18.66 2.39
N GLU A 191 -26.75 -17.71 1.70
CA GLU A 191 -25.86 -16.72 2.31
C GLU A 191 -26.62 -15.84 3.33
N ARG A 192 -27.81 -15.35 3.01
CA ARG A 192 -28.65 -14.59 3.97
C ARG A 192 -29.07 -15.41 5.19
N LEU A 193 -29.18 -16.73 5.05
CA LEU A 193 -29.47 -17.64 6.16
C LEU A 193 -28.23 -18.00 6.99
N GLY A 194 -27.06 -17.45 6.67
CA GLY A 194 -25.82 -17.73 7.41
C GLY A 194 -25.19 -19.07 7.08
N LEU A 195 -25.59 -19.70 5.98
CA LEU A 195 -25.11 -21.04 5.58
C LEU A 195 -23.97 -20.98 4.56
N GLY A 196 -23.79 -19.85 3.88
CA GLY A 196 -22.73 -19.67 2.91
C GLY A 196 -21.41 -19.19 3.56
N PRO A 197 -20.27 -19.43 2.89
CA PRO A 197 -18.96 -19.09 3.43
C PRO A 197 -18.81 -17.59 3.72
N ASN A 198 -19.39 -16.70 2.90
CA ASN A 198 -19.27 -15.25 3.11
C ASN A 198 -20.01 -14.81 4.37
N ALA A 199 -21.19 -15.37 4.62
CA ALA A 199 -21.94 -15.09 5.83
C ALA A 199 -21.24 -15.60 7.08
N VAL A 200 -20.65 -16.80 7.03
CA VAL A 200 -19.85 -17.35 8.14
C VAL A 200 -18.64 -16.46 8.42
N MET A 201 -17.90 -16.05 7.38
CA MET A 201 -16.75 -15.16 7.53
C MET A 201 -17.16 -13.78 8.07
N ALA A 202 -18.26 -13.21 7.59
CA ALA A 202 -18.79 -11.94 8.09
C ALA A 202 -19.18 -12.05 9.58
N GLU A 203 -19.77 -13.17 10.00
CA GLU A 203 -20.07 -13.45 11.42
C GLU A 203 -18.78 -13.51 12.27
N ILE A 204 -17.76 -14.23 11.80
CA ILE A 204 -16.45 -14.32 12.45
C ILE A 204 -15.81 -12.92 12.58
N LEU A 205 -15.75 -12.16 11.49
CA LEU A 205 -15.13 -10.83 11.48
C LEU A 205 -15.90 -9.82 12.32
N SER A 206 -17.23 -9.88 12.34
CA SER A 206 -18.07 -9.05 13.20
C SER A 206 -17.80 -9.33 14.67
N ARG A 207 -17.66 -10.59 15.07
CA ARG A 207 -17.31 -10.96 16.45
C ARG A 207 -15.89 -10.55 16.83
N ALA A 208 -14.92 -10.83 15.96
CA ALA A 208 -13.54 -10.40 16.17
C ALA A 208 -13.45 -8.86 16.30
N ASN A 209 -14.23 -8.13 15.50
CA ASN A 209 -14.35 -6.67 15.60
C ASN A 209 -15.03 -6.24 16.89
N HIS A 210 -16.07 -6.93 17.34
CA HIS A 210 -16.76 -6.60 18.58
C HIS A 210 -15.79 -6.70 19.76
N HIS A 211 -14.95 -7.73 19.83
CA HIS A 211 -13.91 -7.83 20.86
C HIS A 211 -12.87 -6.70 20.77
N ALA A 212 -12.48 -6.30 19.56
CA ALA A 212 -11.58 -5.15 19.37
C ALA A 212 -12.24 -3.80 19.74
N LEU A 213 -13.54 -3.66 19.50
CA LEU A 213 -14.33 -2.43 19.64
C LEU A 213 -15.16 -2.34 20.92
N ILE A 214 -15.29 -3.37 21.76
CA ILE A 214 -15.90 -3.24 23.11
C ILE A 214 -15.10 -2.24 23.98
N ARG A 215 -13.91 -1.82 23.54
CA ARG A 215 -13.20 -0.62 24.06
C ARG A 215 -13.77 0.73 23.59
N LYS A 216 -14.70 0.79 22.63
CA LYS A 216 -15.31 1.99 22.04
C LYS A 216 -16.76 1.75 21.54
N ALA A 217 -17.70 1.72 22.50
CA ALA A 217 -19.14 2.03 22.37
C ALA A 217 -20.05 1.20 21.43
N ASP A 218 -21.29 1.00 21.93
CA ASP A 218 -22.39 0.22 21.37
C ASP A 218 -22.72 0.55 19.91
N SER A 219 -22.61 -0.45 19.04
CA SER A 219 -23.05 -0.39 17.64
C SER A 219 -24.27 -1.30 17.43
N ASP A 220 -25.29 -0.70 16.82
CA ASP A 220 -26.65 -1.19 16.57
C ASP A 220 -26.76 -2.66 16.12
N SER A 221 -27.56 -3.43 16.86
CA SER A 221 -27.83 -4.86 16.69
C SER A 221 -28.74 -5.23 15.49
N ARG A 222 -28.75 -4.46 14.39
CA ARG A 222 -29.77 -4.59 13.31
C ARG A 222 -29.29 -5.15 11.96
N SER A 223 -28.29 -6.05 11.92
CA SER A 223 -27.74 -6.55 10.65
C SER A 223 -28.25 -7.91 10.14
N PHE A 224 -29.13 -8.62 10.86
CA PHE A 224 -29.51 -10.01 10.53
C PHE A 224 -30.17 -10.25 9.14
N MET A 225 -30.56 -9.21 8.40
CA MET A 225 -31.15 -9.36 7.05
C MET A 225 -30.29 -8.75 5.93
N ARG A 226 -29.09 -8.23 6.24
CA ARG A 226 -28.21 -7.69 5.20
C ARG A 226 -27.49 -8.84 4.50
N SER A 227 -27.48 -8.84 3.16
CA SER A 227 -26.60 -9.74 2.41
C SER A 227 -25.16 -9.57 2.92
N PRO A 228 -24.41 -10.66 3.12
CA PRO A 228 -23.03 -10.55 3.58
C PRO A 228 -22.20 -9.75 2.57
N PRO A 229 -21.15 -9.05 3.02
CA PRO A 229 -20.24 -8.38 2.12
C PRO A 229 -19.62 -9.37 1.11
N PRO A 230 -19.24 -8.91 -0.10
CA PRO A 230 -18.63 -9.78 -1.08
C PRO A 230 -17.26 -10.27 -0.59
N PHE A 231 -16.81 -11.41 -1.14
CA PHE A 231 -15.55 -12.08 -0.80
C PHE A 231 -14.34 -11.13 -0.75
N SER A 232 -14.16 -10.30 -1.77
CA SER A 232 -13.05 -9.33 -1.84
C SER A 232 -13.07 -8.31 -0.71
N THR A 233 -14.26 -7.85 -0.29
CA THR A 233 -14.41 -6.93 0.84
C THR A 233 -14.05 -7.63 2.15
N LEU A 234 -14.49 -8.87 2.36
CA LEU A 234 -14.16 -9.64 3.57
C LEU A 234 -12.66 -9.93 3.67
N LEU A 235 -12.02 -10.27 2.55
CA LEU A 235 -10.56 -10.44 2.48
C LEU A 235 -9.79 -9.15 2.74
N TRP A 236 -10.30 -8.02 2.24
CA TRP A 236 -9.72 -6.72 2.52
C TRP A 236 -9.84 -6.35 4.00
N GLU A 237 -11.02 -6.56 4.59
CA GLU A 237 -11.29 -6.30 6.00
C GLU A 237 -10.40 -7.12 6.94
N ILE A 238 -10.16 -8.40 6.64
CA ILE A 238 -9.26 -9.22 7.45
C ILE A 238 -7.79 -8.82 7.25
N SER A 239 -7.38 -8.49 6.02
CA SER A 239 -6.00 -8.10 5.72
C SER A 239 -5.59 -6.80 6.41
N GLY A 240 -6.55 -5.91 6.69
CA GLY A 240 -6.32 -4.65 7.40
C GLY A 240 -6.22 -4.76 8.93
N LYS A 241 -6.56 -5.91 9.53
CA LYS A 241 -6.56 -6.11 10.99
C LYS A 241 -5.21 -6.65 11.48
N GLY A 242 -4.25 -5.74 11.69
CA GLY A 242 -2.94 -6.08 12.26
C GLY A 242 -2.91 -6.21 13.78
N ASP A 243 -3.87 -5.59 14.48
CA ASP A 243 -3.67 -5.18 15.88
C ASP A 243 -4.55 -5.93 16.90
N ILE A 244 -5.24 -7.01 16.49
CA ILE A 244 -6.10 -7.75 17.44
C ILE A 244 -5.20 -8.72 18.23
N GLU A 245 -5.09 -8.50 19.55
CA GLU A 245 -4.35 -9.38 20.47
C GLU A 245 -4.88 -10.82 20.35
N ASN A 246 -4.03 -11.74 19.87
CA ASN A 246 -4.41 -13.10 19.46
C ASN A 246 -5.11 -13.92 20.58
N GLY A 247 -4.74 -13.69 21.84
CA GLY A 247 -5.21 -14.51 22.96
C GLY A 247 -6.70 -14.36 23.32
N VAL A 248 -7.35 -13.22 23.03
CA VAL A 248 -8.74 -12.97 23.47
C VAL A 248 -9.76 -13.69 22.57
N LEU A 249 -9.41 -13.95 21.31
CA LEU A 249 -10.36 -14.51 20.34
C LEU A 249 -10.66 -16.00 20.59
N MET A 250 -9.75 -16.73 21.22
CA MET A 250 -9.83 -18.19 21.34
C MET A 250 -10.80 -18.68 22.42
N LEU A 251 -11.31 -17.78 23.27
CA LEU A 251 -12.26 -18.10 24.35
C LEU A 251 -13.73 -17.99 23.91
N ASP A 252 -13.99 -17.51 22.70
CA ASP A 252 -15.36 -17.28 22.21
C ASP A 252 -15.89 -18.53 21.50
N ASP A 253 -16.71 -19.34 22.19
CA ASP A 253 -17.39 -20.54 21.66
C ASP A 253 -18.09 -20.30 20.32
N LYS A 254 -18.62 -19.09 20.17
CA LYS A 254 -19.38 -18.63 19.01
C LYS A 254 -18.45 -18.38 17.82
N LEU A 255 -17.22 -17.97 18.07
CA LEU A 255 -16.19 -17.83 17.03
C LEU A 255 -15.65 -19.21 16.61
N ILE A 256 -15.48 -20.13 17.57
CA ILE A 256 -15.16 -21.54 17.30
C ILE A 256 -16.25 -22.22 16.45
N ASP A 257 -17.53 -21.93 16.72
CA ASP A 257 -18.65 -22.40 15.88
C ASP A 257 -18.53 -21.88 14.43
N GLY A 258 -18.08 -20.64 14.24
CA GLY A 258 -17.76 -20.10 12.92
C GLY A 258 -16.66 -20.89 12.20
N TYR A 259 -15.56 -21.20 12.90
CA TYR A 259 -14.47 -22.02 12.36
C TYR A 259 -14.93 -23.43 12.00
N ARG A 260 -15.76 -24.06 12.84
CA ARG A 260 -16.36 -25.36 12.55
C ARG A 260 -17.18 -25.33 11.27
N LYS A 261 -18.03 -24.32 11.08
CA LYS A 261 -18.82 -24.16 9.84
C LYS A 261 -17.94 -24.03 8.60
N LEU A 262 -16.82 -23.29 8.66
CA LEU A 262 -15.88 -23.22 7.54
C LEU A 262 -15.27 -24.59 7.21
N VAL A 263 -14.92 -25.38 8.23
CA VAL A 263 -14.40 -26.74 8.03
C VAL A 263 -15.47 -27.68 7.47
N GLU A 264 -16.73 -27.53 7.88
CA GLU A 264 -17.86 -28.26 7.28
C GLU A 264 -18.05 -27.91 5.79
N LEU A 265 -17.88 -26.64 5.42
CA LEU A 265 -17.96 -26.18 4.03
C LEU A 265 -16.84 -26.76 3.14
N LEU A 266 -15.70 -27.18 3.71
CA LEU A 266 -14.69 -27.94 2.95
C LEU A 266 -15.20 -29.30 2.46
N ARG A 267 -16.20 -29.87 3.14
CA ARG A 267 -16.83 -31.15 2.79
C ARG A 267 -18.04 -30.99 1.88
N ASP A 268 -18.40 -29.77 1.50
CA ASP A 268 -19.53 -29.50 0.60
C ASP A 268 -19.32 -30.20 -0.76
N LYS A 269 -20.40 -30.53 -1.48
CA LYS A 269 -20.29 -31.00 -2.86
C LYS A 269 -19.96 -29.85 -3.83
N ASN A 270 -20.24 -28.61 -3.44
CA ASN A 270 -19.98 -27.42 -4.24
C ASN A 270 -18.51 -26.98 -4.15
N GLN A 271 -17.77 -27.08 -5.26
CA GLN A 271 -16.35 -26.71 -5.32
C GLN A 271 -16.11 -25.22 -5.05
N SER A 272 -17.06 -24.34 -5.39
CA SER A 272 -16.94 -22.91 -5.09
C SER A 272 -17.01 -22.65 -3.58
N ASN A 273 -17.84 -23.40 -2.85
CA ASN A 273 -17.92 -23.29 -1.39
C ASN A 273 -16.62 -23.77 -0.75
N LYS A 274 -16.06 -24.89 -1.22
CA LYS A 274 -14.74 -25.36 -0.77
C LYS A 274 -13.65 -24.32 -1.03
N LEU A 275 -13.60 -23.78 -2.24
CA LEU A 275 -12.62 -22.77 -2.63
C LEU A 275 -12.63 -21.57 -1.67
N ILE A 276 -13.81 -20.99 -1.46
CA ILE A 276 -13.97 -19.80 -0.60
C ILE A 276 -13.65 -20.17 0.85
N ALA A 277 -14.10 -21.33 1.33
CA ALA A 277 -13.77 -21.81 2.67
C ALA A 277 -12.26 -21.99 2.87
N ILE A 278 -11.54 -22.56 1.89
CA ILE A 278 -10.07 -22.68 1.92
C ILE A 278 -9.44 -21.29 2.03
N TYR A 279 -9.84 -20.31 1.20
CA TYR A 279 -9.31 -18.96 1.28
C TYR A 279 -9.56 -18.30 2.64
N TYR A 280 -10.75 -18.48 3.23
CA TYR A 280 -11.03 -17.94 4.56
C TYR A 280 -10.23 -18.61 5.66
N ILE A 281 -10.03 -19.93 5.60
CA ILE A 281 -9.16 -20.63 6.55
C ILE A 281 -7.72 -20.10 6.43
N VAL A 282 -7.20 -19.93 5.22
CA VAL A 282 -5.87 -19.34 5.00
C VAL A 282 -5.83 -17.91 5.55
N ALA A 283 -6.80 -17.06 5.20
CA ALA A 283 -6.83 -15.67 5.64
C ALA A 283 -6.93 -15.53 7.16
N LEU A 284 -7.77 -16.34 7.80
CA LEU A 284 -7.93 -16.39 9.26
C LEU A 284 -6.64 -16.86 9.94
N THR A 285 -6.01 -17.90 9.42
CA THR A 285 -4.76 -18.41 9.99
C THR A 285 -3.59 -17.42 9.79
N CYS A 286 -3.59 -16.70 8.66
CA CYS A 286 -2.63 -15.63 8.39
C CYS A 286 -2.88 -14.36 9.22
N ALA A 287 -4.11 -14.08 9.66
CA ALA A 287 -4.42 -12.96 10.53
C ALA A 287 -4.21 -13.32 12.02
N PHE A 288 -4.75 -14.47 12.45
CA PHE A 288 -4.77 -14.95 13.83
C PHE A 288 -4.02 -16.27 13.93
N LEU A 289 -2.76 -16.26 14.39
CA LEU A 289 -1.93 -17.47 14.42
C LEU A 289 -2.58 -18.58 15.24
N ASP A 290 -3.19 -18.21 16.36
CA ASP A 290 -3.79 -19.15 17.29
C ASP A 290 -4.93 -19.95 16.63
N SER A 291 -5.63 -19.36 15.64
CA SER A 291 -6.69 -20.06 14.90
C SER A 291 -6.20 -21.31 14.15
N GLN A 292 -4.89 -21.41 13.87
CA GLN A 292 -4.28 -22.61 13.30
C GLN A 292 -4.57 -23.84 14.15
N ALA A 293 -4.33 -23.76 15.46
CA ALA A 293 -4.52 -24.89 16.37
C ALA A 293 -5.98 -25.35 16.36
N VAL A 294 -6.94 -24.41 16.35
CA VAL A 294 -8.37 -24.75 16.29
C VAL A 294 -8.75 -25.39 14.96
N PHE A 295 -8.20 -24.92 13.82
CA PHE A 295 -8.44 -25.59 12.55
C PHE A 295 -7.84 -27.00 12.49
N LEU A 296 -6.67 -27.21 13.10
CA LEU A 296 -6.07 -28.54 13.25
C LEU A 296 -6.96 -29.45 14.10
N ASP A 297 -7.45 -28.98 15.25
CA ASP A 297 -8.34 -29.74 16.13
C ASP A 297 -9.67 -30.09 15.47
N LEU A 298 -10.15 -29.24 14.56
CA LEU A 298 -11.36 -29.47 13.76
C LEU A 298 -11.12 -30.42 12.56
N GLY A 299 -9.88 -30.88 12.33
CA GLY A 299 -9.51 -31.79 11.24
C GLY A 299 -9.44 -31.13 9.87
N ALA A 300 -9.15 -29.81 9.81
CA ALA A 300 -9.06 -29.10 8.54
C ALA A 300 -7.89 -29.59 7.68
N LEU A 301 -6.76 -29.96 8.29
CA LEU A 301 -5.55 -30.37 7.58
C LEU A 301 -5.80 -31.61 6.72
N GLU A 302 -6.42 -32.65 7.28
CA GLU A 302 -6.70 -33.91 6.59
C GLU A 302 -7.68 -33.70 5.43
N ILE A 303 -8.68 -32.84 5.62
CA ILE A 303 -9.67 -32.52 4.58
C ILE A 303 -8.99 -31.77 3.44
N VAL A 304 -8.19 -30.74 3.74
CA VAL A 304 -7.47 -29.97 2.73
C VAL A 304 -6.45 -30.86 2.01
N GLN A 305 -5.79 -31.77 2.72
CA GLN A 305 -4.88 -32.75 2.11
C GLN A 305 -5.61 -33.68 1.15
N SER A 306 -6.79 -34.17 1.52
CA SER A 306 -7.63 -34.96 0.62
C SER A 306 -8.05 -34.18 -0.63
N ILE A 307 -8.44 -32.91 -0.48
CA ILE A 307 -8.78 -32.03 -1.61
C ILE A 307 -7.55 -31.83 -2.51
N TYR A 308 -6.38 -31.56 -1.93
CA TYR A 308 -5.12 -31.40 -2.67
C TYR A 308 -4.78 -32.67 -3.47
N THR A 309 -4.76 -33.84 -2.81
CA THR A 309 -4.46 -35.12 -3.46
C THR A 309 -5.45 -35.39 -4.60
N TYR A 310 -6.75 -35.19 -4.36
CA TYR A 310 -7.75 -35.32 -5.41
C TYR A 310 -7.48 -34.38 -6.58
N SER A 311 -7.24 -33.09 -6.32
CA SER A 311 -6.95 -32.10 -7.36
C SER A 311 -5.67 -32.42 -8.15
N THR A 312 -4.64 -32.99 -7.53
CA THR A 312 -3.43 -33.42 -8.24
C THR A 312 -3.66 -34.60 -9.19
N MET A 313 -4.62 -35.47 -8.88
CA MET A 313 -4.98 -36.62 -9.72
C MET A 313 -5.83 -36.23 -10.93
N LEU A 314 -6.45 -35.05 -10.91
CA LEU A 314 -7.25 -34.56 -12.04
C LEU A 314 -6.38 -34.24 -13.26
N PRO A 315 -6.89 -34.44 -14.50
CA PRO A 315 -6.19 -34.03 -15.71
C PRO A 315 -5.82 -32.54 -15.71
N LEU A 316 -4.71 -32.17 -16.36
CA LEU A 316 -4.26 -30.77 -16.48
C LEU A 316 -5.33 -29.82 -17.04
N ARG A 317 -6.22 -30.33 -17.89
CA ARG A 317 -7.31 -29.55 -18.51
C ARG A 317 -8.58 -29.48 -17.66
N HIS A 318 -8.61 -30.14 -16.51
CA HIS A 318 -9.80 -30.16 -15.66
C HIS A 318 -9.94 -28.82 -14.94
N ARG A 319 -11.08 -28.13 -15.14
CA ARG A 319 -11.35 -26.80 -14.54
C ARG A 319 -11.08 -26.75 -13.03
N ASP A 320 -11.53 -27.77 -12.30
CA ASP A 320 -11.42 -27.80 -10.84
C ASP A 320 -10.01 -28.07 -10.32
N ARG A 321 -9.10 -28.56 -11.18
CA ARG A 321 -7.72 -28.81 -10.79
C ARG A 321 -7.07 -27.51 -10.35
N ASP A 322 -6.99 -26.54 -11.25
CA ASP A 322 -6.31 -25.28 -10.96
C ASP A 322 -7.08 -24.44 -9.93
N LEU A 323 -8.41 -24.54 -9.95
CA LEU A 323 -9.28 -23.86 -9.00
C LEU A 323 -8.93 -24.19 -7.54
N LEU A 324 -8.76 -25.48 -7.21
CA LEU A 324 -8.57 -25.93 -5.84
C LEU A 324 -7.12 -26.25 -5.49
N LEU A 325 -6.29 -26.61 -6.46
CA LEU A 325 -4.92 -27.08 -6.21
C LEU A 325 -4.05 -26.00 -5.56
N VAL A 326 -4.02 -24.80 -6.13
CA VAL A 326 -3.21 -23.68 -5.62
C VAL A 326 -3.63 -23.25 -4.21
N PRO A 327 -4.92 -22.97 -3.93
CA PRO A 327 -5.34 -22.59 -2.58
C PRO A 327 -5.20 -23.72 -1.57
N SER A 328 -5.46 -24.98 -1.95
CA SER A 328 -5.24 -26.12 -1.05
C SER A 328 -3.76 -26.26 -0.68
N ARG A 329 -2.85 -26.10 -1.65
CA ARG A 329 -1.40 -26.14 -1.39
C ARG A 329 -0.96 -25.04 -0.41
N ARG A 330 -1.50 -23.83 -0.55
CA ARG A 330 -1.22 -22.72 0.38
C ARG A 330 -1.80 -23.00 1.77
N ALA A 331 -3.03 -23.51 1.84
CA ALA A 331 -3.65 -23.92 3.10
C ALA A 331 -2.85 -25.02 3.81
N LEU A 332 -2.33 -26.01 3.06
CA LEU A 332 -1.44 -27.01 3.64
C LEU A 332 -0.20 -26.39 4.27
N VAL A 333 0.48 -25.47 3.58
CA VAL A 333 1.67 -24.80 4.14
C VAL A 333 1.35 -24.02 5.42
N VAL A 334 0.19 -23.37 5.46
CA VAL A 334 -0.24 -22.56 6.61
C VAL A 334 -0.75 -23.40 7.79
N LEU A 335 -1.35 -24.56 7.52
CA LEU A 335 -1.84 -25.48 8.55
C LEU A 335 -0.73 -26.42 9.07
N SER A 336 0.20 -26.83 8.22
CA SER A 336 1.33 -27.69 8.61
C SER A 336 2.42 -26.92 9.37
N GLU A 337 3.12 -27.59 10.27
CA GLU A 337 4.35 -27.05 10.85
C GLU A 337 5.41 -26.88 9.75
N SER A 338 5.82 -25.63 9.52
CA SER A 338 6.80 -25.26 8.50
C SER A 338 7.86 -24.33 9.09
N HIS A 339 9.05 -24.29 8.48
CA HIS A 339 10.13 -23.42 8.96
C HIS A 339 9.73 -21.94 9.01
N ILE A 340 8.92 -21.50 8.03
CA ILE A 340 8.35 -20.15 8.06
C ILE A 340 7.46 -19.93 9.29
N LEU A 341 6.63 -20.91 9.65
CA LEU A 341 5.75 -20.78 10.81
C LEU A 341 6.56 -20.66 12.12
N ALA A 342 7.66 -21.41 12.24
CA ALA A 342 8.59 -21.24 13.36
C ALA A 342 9.20 -19.83 13.39
N SER A 343 9.66 -19.32 12.24
CA SER A 343 10.21 -17.96 12.10
C SER A 343 9.15 -16.88 12.43
N VAL A 344 7.90 -17.12 12.02
CA VAL A 344 6.76 -16.23 12.30
C VAL A 344 6.40 -16.24 13.79
N LYS A 345 6.41 -17.42 14.43
CA LYS A 345 6.18 -17.56 15.88
C LYS A 345 7.26 -16.81 16.66
N GLU A 346 8.53 -16.99 16.32
CA GLU A 346 9.65 -16.24 16.91
C GLU A 346 9.50 -14.73 16.70
N TYR A 347 9.17 -14.32 15.47
CA TYR A 347 8.91 -12.91 15.14
C TYR A 347 7.75 -12.30 15.92
N SER A 348 6.68 -13.06 16.17
CA SER A 348 5.52 -12.60 16.96
C SER A 348 5.81 -12.39 18.44
N GLN A 349 6.91 -12.96 18.96
CA GLN A 349 7.35 -12.76 20.34
C GLN A 349 8.15 -11.47 20.52
N VAL A 350 8.57 -10.82 19.42
CA VAL A 350 9.29 -9.55 19.49
C VAL A 350 8.32 -8.44 19.91
N PRO A 351 8.59 -7.71 21.01
CA PRO A 351 7.72 -6.61 21.43
C PRO A 351 7.69 -5.51 20.36
N TRP A 352 6.55 -4.83 20.24
CA TRP A 352 6.27 -3.81 19.21
C TRP A 352 7.26 -2.63 19.25
N PHE A 353 7.71 -2.28 20.47
CA PHE A 353 8.75 -1.29 20.72
C PHE A 353 9.98 -1.99 21.31
N PRO A 354 10.75 -2.69 20.47
CA PRO A 354 11.93 -3.38 20.94
C PRO A 354 12.94 -2.34 21.43
N PRO A 355 13.51 -2.49 22.64
CA PRO A 355 14.67 -1.69 23.04
C PRO A 355 15.78 -1.83 21.99
N VAL A 356 16.71 -0.86 21.90
CA VAL A 356 17.75 -0.82 20.85
C VAL A 356 18.51 -2.15 20.70
N ALA A 357 18.76 -2.85 21.82
CA ALA A 357 19.40 -4.17 21.83
C ALA A 357 18.68 -5.23 20.97
N ASN A 358 17.36 -5.13 20.83
CA ASN A 358 16.53 -6.06 20.06
C ASN A 358 16.48 -5.72 18.56
N ARG A 359 17.04 -4.58 18.10
CA ARG A 359 17.05 -4.22 16.67
C ARG A 359 17.87 -5.20 15.82
N VAL A 360 18.98 -5.72 16.36
CA VAL A 360 19.80 -6.73 15.67
C VAL A 360 19.02 -8.02 15.48
N HIS A 361 18.32 -8.47 16.52
CA HIS A 361 17.47 -9.64 16.45
C HIS A 361 16.29 -9.45 15.48
N LEU A 362 15.64 -8.29 15.52
CA LEU A 362 14.60 -7.92 14.55
C LEU A 362 15.14 -7.93 13.11
N SER A 363 16.33 -7.36 12.88
CA SER A 363 16.99 -7.39 11.58
C SER A 363 17.23 -8.80 11.08
N HIS A 364 17.67 -9.70 11.96
CA HIS A 364 17.87 -11.11 11.64
C HIS A 364 16.55 -11.78 11.23
N LEU A 365 15.49 -11.63 12.03
CA LEU A 365 14.18 -12.20 11.73
C LEU A 365 13.60 -11.68 10.41
N LEU A 366 13.74 -10.38 10.14
CA LEU A 366 13.33 -9.77 8.88
C LEU A 366 14.14 -10.35 7.71
N SER A 367 15.46 -10.54 7.86
CA SER A 367 16.30 -11.16 6.82
C SER A 367 15.89 -12.60 6.50
N VAL A 368 15.30 -13.32 7.46
CA VAL A 368 14.75 -14.67 7.27
C VAL A 368 13.36 -14.63 6.64
N LEU A 369 12.46 -13.74 7.09
CA LEU A 369 11.07 -13.68 6.65
C LEU A 369 10.90 -13.05 5.25
N VAL A 370 11.69 -12.03 4.92
CA VAL A 370 11.56 -11.29 3.65
C VAL A 370 11.70 -12.21 2.43
N PRO A 371 12.69 -13.12 2.33
CA PRO A 371 12.78 -14.07 1.22
C PRO A 371 11.50 -14.90 1.01
N TYR A 372 10.84 -15.33 2.10
CA TYR A 372 9.60 -16.11 2.01
C TYR A 372 8.43 -15.35 1.39
N THR A 373 8.46 -14.01 1.38
CA THR A 373 7.43 -13.16 0.72
C THR A 373 7.41 -13.29 -0.80
N THR A 374 8.46 -13.88 -1.38
CA THR A 374 8.56 -14.14 -2.83
C THR A 374 8.36 -15.62 -3.18
N THR A 375 8.15 -16.47 -2.18
CA THR A 375 7.96 -17.91 -2.37
C THR A 375 6.46 -18.22 -2.49
N PRO A 376 5.97 -18.75 -3.64
CA PRO A 376 4.53 -18.81 -3.97
C PRO A 376 3.59 -19.44 -2.93
N ASN A 377 4.10 -20.35 -2.10
CA ASN A 377 3.31 -21.09 -1.12
C ASN A 377 3.32 -20.46 0.28
N SER A 378 4.37 -19.72 0.60
CA SER A 378 4.58 -19.12 1.92
C SER A 378 4.43 -17.60 1.93
N GLN A 379 4.35 -16.98 0.74
CA GLN A 379 4.33 -15.53 0.58
C GLN A 379 3.21 -14.85 1.36
N LEU A 380 2.01 -15.41 1.37
CA LEU A 380 0.84 -14.82 2.04
C LEU A 380 1.01 -14.84 3.55
N LEU A 381 1.54 -15.92 4.10
CA LEU A 381 1.82 -16.02 5.53
C LEU A 381 2.93 -15.04 5.93
N ALA A 382 4.03 -15.00 5.16
CA ALA A 382 5.15 -14.09 5.44
C ALA A 382 4.70 -12.63 5.40
N ILE A 383 4.05 -12.21 4.30
CA ILE A 383 3.71 -10.81 4.08
C ILE A 383 2.62 -10.33 5.05
N GLN A 384 1.63 -11.17 5.38
CA GLN A 384 0.59 -10.81 6.34
C GLN A 384 1.18 -10.59 7.74
N ARG A 385 2.22 -11.35 8.09
CA ARG A 385 2.91 -11.19 9.37
C ARG A 385 3.81 -9.97 9.41
N LEU A 386 4.46 -9.64 8.29
CA LEU A 386 5.12 -8.34 8.14
C LEU A 386 4.12 -7.18 8.21
N ALA A 387 2.90 -7.36 7.67
CA ALA A 387 1.84 -6.34 7.69
C ALA A 387 1.28 -6.07 9.09
N ALA A 388 1.20 -7.10 9.94
CA ALA A 388 0.69 -7.00 11.31
C ALA A 388 1.56 -6.12 12.20
N MET A 389 2.88 -6.09 11.98
CA MET A 389 3.85 -5.31 12.79
C MET A 389 3.95 -3.83 12.40
N CYS A 390 3.08 -3.35 11.51
CA CYS A 390 3.21 -2.01 10.93
C CYS A 390 2.37 -1.00 11.73
N PRO A 391 2.94 -0.43 12.81
CA PRO A 391 3.70 0.80 12.62
C PRO A 391 5.19 0.49 12.76
N LEU A 392 5.86 0.28 11.63
CA LEU A 392 7.30 0.00 11.60
C LEU A 392 8.09 1.08 12.35
N GLY A 393 7.55 2.30 12.46
CA GLY A 393 8.03 3.32 13.39
C GLY A 393 9.53 3.49 13.24
N ASP A 394 10.26 3.44 14.36
CA ASP A 394 11.72 3.60 14.39
C ASP A 394 12.50 2.41 13.80
N ASN A 395 11.83 1.32 13.49
CA ASN A 395 12.40 0.12 12.88
C ASN A 395 12.22 0.07 11.36
N ILE A 396 11.57 1.07 10.74
CA ILE A 396 11.38 1.12 9.27
C ILE A 396 12.71 1.04 8.52
N SER A 397 13.80 1.61 9.07
CA SER A 397 15.13 1.56 8.46
C SER A 397 15.65 0.13 8.38
N VAL A 398 15.57 -0.62 9.49
CA VAL A 398 15.97 -2.03 9.56
C VAL A 398 15.21 -2.87 8.54
N PHE A 399 13.90 -2.59 8.38
CA PHE A 399 13.08 -3.25 7.38
C PHE A 399 13.50 -2.90 5.95
N ILE A 400 13.65 -1.61 5.66
CA ILE A 400 14.05 -1.07 4.37
C ILE A 400 15.40 -1.63 3.91
N ASP A 401 16.34 -1.82 4.83
CA ASP A 401 17.66 -2.38 4.55
C ASP A 401 17.60 -3.84 4.05
N GLN A 402 16.52 -4.57 4.33
CA GLN A 402 16.30 -5.94 3.84
C GLN A 402 15.60 -5.98 2.46
N LEU A 403 15.10 -4.85 1.97
CA LEU A 403 14.30 -4.81 0.74
C LEU A 403 15.18 -4.58 -0.49
N THR A 404 15.20 -5.56 -1.39
CA THR A 404 15.82 -5.43 -2.71
C THR A 404 14.81 -5.01 -3.78
N PRO A 405 15.26 -4.45 -4.92
CA PRO A 405 14.38 -4.12 -6.04
C PRO A 405 13.60 -5.31 -6.59
N GLU A 406 14.19 -6.50 -6.56
CA GLU A 406 13.58 -7.74 -7.05
C GLU A 406 12.40 -8.16 -6.17
N ILE A 407 12.55 -8.06 -4.85
CA ILE A 407 11.47 -8.36 -3.89
C ILE A 407 10.29 -7.40 -4.13
N MET A 408 10.58 -6.10 -4.20
CA MET A 408 9.55 -5.09 -4.43
C MET A 408 8.88 -5.23 -5.80
N PHE A 409 9.64 -5.56 -6.84
CA PHE A 409 9.09 -5.89 -8.15
C PHE A 409 8.09 -7.05 -8.05
N GLN A 410 8.44 -8.14 -7.35
CA GLN A 410 7.51 -9.26 -7.14
C GLN A 410 6.28 -8.83 -6.35
N TRP A 411 6.42 -8.00 -5.32
CA TRP A 411 5.28 -7.51 -4.56
C TRP A 411 4.30 -6.70 -5.40
N PHE A 412 4.80 -5.83 -6.29
CA PHE A 412 3.94 -5.12 -7.25
C PHE A 412 3.30 -6.07 -8.27
N VAL A 413 3.99 -7.14 -8.68
CA VAL A 413 3.37 -8.19 -9.52
C VAL A 413 2.24 -8.88 -8.77
N TYR A 414 2.44 -9.23 -7.49
CA TYR A 414 1.44 -9.86 -6.66
C TYR A 414 0.27 -8.94 -6.31
N SER A 415 0.49 -7.62 -6.17
CA SER A 415 -0.61 -6.66 -6.02
C SER A 415 -1.47 -6.52 -7.28
N LEU A 416 -0.97 -6.98 -8.43
CA LEU A 416 -1.73 -7.11 -9.68
C LEU A 416 -2.18 -8.55 -9.97
N SER A 417 -2.04 -9.46 -9.00
CA SER A 417 -2.47 -10.85 -9.16
C SER A 417 -3.97 -10.94 -9.45
N MET A 418 -4.34 -11.93 -10.25
CA MET A 418 -5.75 -12.29 -10.47
C MET A 418 -6.35 -12.99 -9.25
N ASP A 419 -5.52 -13.52 -8.37
CA ASP A 419 -5.96 -14.03 -7.08
C ASP A 419 -6.32 -12.85 -6.16
N PRO A 420 -7.60 -12.71 -5.77
CA PRO A 420 -8.07 -11.57 -4.99
C PRO A 420 -7.48 -11.54 -3.57
N PHE A 421 -7.13 -12.69 -2.99
CA PHE A 421 -6.53 -12.74 -1.66
C PHE A 421 -5.08 -12.27 -1.70
N GLU A 422 -4.31 -12.80 -2.66
CA GLU A 422 -2.95 -12.34 -2.89
C GLU A 422 -2.90 -10.85 -3.22
N ARG A 423 -3.74 -10.40 -4.15
CA ARG A 423 -3.88 -8.98 -4.49
C ARG A 423 -4.19 -8.13 -3.27
N SER A 424 -5.22 -8.47 -2.50
CA SER A 424 -5.65 -7.65 -1.35
C SER A 424 -4.58 -7.54 -0.26
N VAL A 425 -3.91 -8.66 0.05
CA VAL A 425 -2.85 -8.71 1.06
C VAL A 425 -1.64 -7.85 0.64
N PHE A 426 -1.12 -8.05 -0.57
CA PHE A 426 0.04 -7.27 -1.06
C PHE A 426 -0.32 -5.80 -1.27
N LEU A 427 -1.52 -5.51 -1.79
CA LEU A 427 -1.99 -4.15 -1.98
C LEU A 427 -2.09 -3.39 -0.64
N SER A 428 -2.69 -4.01 0.37
CA SER A 428 -2.78 -3.46 1.73
C SER A 428 -1.40 -3.23 2.32
N PHE A 429 -0.51 -4.22 2.20
CA PHE A 429 0.83 -4.15 2.73
C PHE A 429 1.66 -3.03 2.09
N ILE A 430 1.73 -2.97 0.76
CA ILE A 430 2.50 -1.95 0.05
C ILE A 430 1.92 -0.55 0.33
N ARG A 431 0.60 -0.40 0.44
CA ARG A 431 -0.01 0.89 0.82
C ARG A 431 0.42 1.33 2.23
N ARG A 432 0.50 0.40 3.17
CA ARG A 432 0.96 0.68 4.55
C ARG A 432 2.45 1.01 4.55
N LEU A 433 3.26 0.23 3.82
CA LEU A 433 4.69 0.50 3.62
C LEU A 433 4.93 1.86 2.98
N LEU A 434 4.15 2.23 1.97
CA LEU A 434 4.19 3.54 1.30
C LEU A 434 3.94 4.65 2.31
N LYS A 435 2.90 4.52 3.14
CA LYS A 435 2.59 5.53 4.15
C LYS A 435 3.73 5.72 5.15
N GLU A 436 4.33 4.63 5.64
CA GLU A 436 5.38 4.67 6.65
C GLU A 436 6.75 5.08 6.08
N ALA A 437 7.16 4.49 4.95
CA ALA A 437 8.45 4.78 4.32
C ALA A 437 8.51 6.23 3.81
N PHE A 438 7.39 6.81 3.39
CA PHE A 438 7.39 8.18 2.87
C PHE A 438 7.27 9.24 3.97
N GLN A 439 6.83 8.84 5.17
CA GLN A 439 6.90 9.69 6.36
C GLN A 439 8.32 9.81 6.91
N ARG A 440 9.22 8.88 6.56
CA ARG A 440 10.59 8.81 7.09
C ARG A 440 11.56 8.61 5.93
N PRO A 441 12.18 9.67 5.40
CA PRO A 441 13.13 9.55 4.31
C PRO A 441 14.27 8.64 4.78
N SER A 442 14.22 7.40 4.31
CA SER A 442 15.33 6.47 4.35
C SER A 442 16.47 6.99 3.49
N SER A 443 17.61 6.29 3.49
CA SER A 443 18.76 6.61 2.66
C SER A 443 18.36 7.09 1.24
N ASP A 444 19.06 8.13 0.76
CA ASP A 444 18.65 8.94 -0.39
C ASP A 444 18.22 8.14 -1.64
N LEU A 445 18.73 6.91 -1.84
CA LEU A 445 18.50 6.13 -3.05
C LEU A 445 17.43 5.04 -2.95
N TRP A 446 16.99 4.66 -1.75
CA TRP A 446 16.13 3.49 -1.59
C TRP A 446 14.77 3.65 -2.28
N HIS A 447 14.16 4.84 -2.17
CA HIS A 447 12.86 5.13 -2.79
C HIS A 447 12.87 4.92 -4.30
N TRP A 448 13.95 5.33 -4.96
CA TRP A 448 14.10 5.12 -6.40
C TRP A 448 14.37 3.65 -6.72
N ARG A 449 15.43 3.10 -6.13
CA ARG A 449 15.97 1.80 -6.48
C ARG A 449 15.01 0.67 -6.12
N CYS A 450 14.46 0.70 -4.91
CA CYS A 450 13.67 -0.40 -4.39
C CYS A 450 12.17 -0.17 -4.55
N PHE A 451 11.66 1.05 -4.63
CA PHE A 451 10.20 1.28 -4.67
C PHE A 451 9.70 1.76 -6.05
N LEU A 452 10.06 2.98 -6.45
CA LEU A 452 9.50 3.64 -7.61
C LEU A 452 9.87 2.95 -8.93
N LEU A 453 11.13 2.57 -9.10
CA LEU A 453 11.56 1.93 -10.35
C LEU A 453 10.85 0.56 -10.54
N PRO A 454 10.79 -0.34 -9.54
CA PRO A 454 9.98 -1.54 -9.62
C PRO A 454 8.49 -1.28 -9.88
N ALA A 455 7.89 -0.28 -9.21
CA ALA A 455 6.49 0.09 -9.44
C ALA A 455 6.25 0.51 -10.89
N CYS A 456 7.07 1.42 -11.42
CA CYS A 456 7.00 1.88 -12.81
C CYS A 456 7.17 0.71 -13.78
N GLN A 457 8.12 -0.20 -13.54
CA GLN A 457 8.34 -1.38 -14.38
C GLN A 457 7.10 -2.27 -14.46
N VAL A 458 6.46 -2.55 -13.33
CA VAL A 458 5.29 -3.42 -13.27
C VAL A 458 4.07 -2.75 -13.90
N TYR A 459 3.77 -1.50 -13.53
CA TYR A 459 2.58 -0.80 -14.04
C TYR A 459 2.69 -0.47 -15.53
N MET A 460 3.89 -0.19 -16.06
CA MET A 460 4.09 -0.04 -17.51
C MET A 460 3.97 -1.35 -18.29
N ARG A 461 4.29 -2.50 -17.67
CA ARG A 461 4.09 -3.83 -18.28
C ARG A 461 2.61 -4.27 -18.23
N HIS A 462 1.85 -3.79 -17.25
CA HIS A 462 0.48 -4.22 -16.98
C HIS A 462 -0.51 -3.07 -16.83
N PRO A 463 -0.65 -2.17 -17.83
CA PRO A 463 -1.41 -0.94 -17.66
C PRO A 463 -2.91 -1.16 -17.40
N LYS A 464 -3.51 -2.20 -17.99
CA LYS A 464 -4.92 -2.56 -17.74
C LYS A 464 -5.18 -2.93 -16.28
N ALA A 465 -4.22 -3.60 -15.64
CA ALA A 465 -4.32 -3.99 -14.24
C ALA A 465 -3.96 -2.83 -13.30
N ALA A 466 -3.09 -1.91 -13.75
CA ALA A 466 -2.76 -0.69 -13.04
C ALA A 466 -3.95 0.30 -12.99
N PHE A 467 -4.84 0.26 -13.98
CA PHE A 467 -6.03 1.10 -14.01
C PHE A 467 -6.99 0.72 -12.87
N GLY A 468 -7.26 1.67 -11.98
CA GLY A 468 -8.06 1.45 -10.78
C GLY A 468 -7.30 0.77 -9.63
N ASP A 469 -5.99 0.54 -9.78
CA ASP A 469 -5.16 0.09 -8.66
C ASP A 469 -4.97 1.24 -7.64
N PRO A 470 -5.35 1.03 -6.37
CA PRO A 470 -5.27 2.10 -5.36
C PRO A 470 -3.85 2.59 -5.09
N ILE A 471 -2.84 1.71 -5.17
CA ILE A 471 -1.44 2.14 -5.02
C ILE A 471 -1.05 2.97 -6.22
N ALA A 472 -1.44 2.54 -7.42
CA ALA A 472 -1.12 3.28 -8.61
C ALA A 472 -1.73 4.69 -8.58
N THR A 473 -3.00 4.79 -8.18
CA THR A 473 -3.69 6.08 -7.98
C THR A 473 -3.01 6.92 -6.90
N GLU A 474 -2.61 6.32 -5.78
CA GLU A 474 -1.91 7.03 -4.71
C GLU A 474 -0.54 7.56 -5.15
N LEU A 475 0.23 6.77 -5.93
CA LEU A 475 1.48 7.21 -6.53
C LEU A 475 1.28 8.36 -7.51
N LEU A 476 0.32 8.23 -8.43
CA LEU A 476 -0.06 9.29 -9.35
C LEU A 476 -0.53 10.54 -8.60
N ARG A 477 -1.29 10.39 -7.51
CA ARG A 477 -1.75 11.48 -6.65
C ARG A 477 -0.59 12.18 -5.97
N MET A 478 0.37 11.42 -5.42
CA MET A 478 1.61 11.97 -4.88
C MET A 478 2.44 12.72 -5.94
N HIS A 479 2.27 12.44 -7.23
CA HIS A 479 2.91 13.22 -8.30
C HIS A 479 2.11 14.47 -8.69
N SER A 480 0.79 14.36 -8.69
CA SER A 480 -0.11 15.41 -9.21
C SER A 480 -0.45 16.48 -8.16
N ASP A 481 -0.35 16.15 -6.88
CA ASP A 481 -0.72 17.05 -5.78
C ASP A 481 0.36 18.14 -5.54
N PRO A 482 0.02 19.44 -5.65
CA PRO A 482 0.92 20.55 -5.31
C PRO A 482 1.45 20.49 -3.87
N GLN A 483 0.69 19.92 -2.92
CA GLN A 483 1.16 19.72 -1.54
C GLN A 483 2.23 18.63 -1.44
N SER A 484 2.25 17.70 -2.39
CA SER A 484 3.30 16.68 -2.55
C SER A 484 4.58 17.23 -3.22
N SER A 485 4.64 18.52 -3.52
CA SER A 485 5.82 19.19 -4.09
C SER A 485 7.12 18.87 -3.35
N ARG A 486 7.06 18.69 -2.02
CA ARG A 486 8.23 18.32 -1.20
C ARG A 486 8.76 16.94 -1.53
N PHE A 487 7.87 15.96 -1.62
CA PHE A 487 8.28 14.60 -1.94
C PHE A 487 8.81 14.50 -3.36
N THR A 488 8.12 15.15 -4.30
CA THR A 488 8.57 15.25 -5.69
C THR A 488 9.93 15.93 -5.83
N ALA A 489 10.18 16.99 -5.06
CA ALA A 489 11.45 17.69 -5.03
C ALA A 489 12.56 16.87 -4.34
N TYR A 490 12.24 16.07 -3.32
CA TYR A 490 13.15 15.08 -2.73
C TYR A 490 13.52 13.99 -3.75
N LEU A 491 12.53 13.46 -4.47
CA LEU A 491 12.76 12.50 -5.56
C LEU A 491 13.67 13.08 -6.64
N ALA A 492 13.44 14.33 -7.05
CA ALA A 492 14.32 15.00 -7.99
C ALA A 492 15.75 15.13 -7.46
N ALA A 493 15.91 15.53 -6.19
CA ALA A 493 17.22 15.70 -5.54
C ALA A 493 18.03 14.41 -5.53
N THR A 494 17.35 13.28 -5.32
CA THR A 494 17.94 11.95 -5.15
C THR A 494 18.03 11.15 -6.46
N LEU A 495 17.51 11.69 -7.57
CA LEU A 495 17.59 11.02 -8.87
C LEU A 495 19.04 10.94 -9.36
N THR A 496 19.54 9.72 -9.53
CA THR A 496 20.86 9.45 -10.11
C THR A 496 20.80 9.31 -11.62
N ALA A 497 21.95 9.45 -12.28
CA ALA A 497 22.06 9.21 -13.72
C ALA A 497 21.65 7.77 -14.09
N GLU A 498 22.04 6.78 -13.29
CA GLU A 498 21.70 5.36 -13.52
C GLU A 498 20.19 5.10 -13.45
N THR A 499 19.51 5.63 -12.43
CA THR A 499 18.05 5.53 -12.30
C THR A 499 17.37 6.19 -13.49
N ARG A 500 17.85 7.37 -13.90
CA ARG A 500 17.33 8.08 -15.07
C ARG A 500 17.48 7.29 -16.36
N THR A 501 18.65 6.71 -16.62
CA THR A 501 18.87 5.83 -17.78
C THR A 501 17.94 4.61 -17.73
N SER A 502 17.66 4.08 -16.55
CA SER A 502 16.73 2.96 -16.38
C SER A 502 15.28 3.36 -16.69
N LEU A 503 14.83 4.55 -16.26
CA LEU A 503 13.53 5.09 -16.61
C LEU A 503 13.40 5.35 -18.12
N GLN A 504 14.44 5.92 -18.74
CA GLN A 504 14.44 6.16 -20.19
C GLN A 504 14.35 4.85 -20.98
N ARG A 505 15.11 3.82 -20.57
CA ARG A 505 15.00 2.47 -21.17
C ARG A 505 13.59 1.90 -21.09
N LEU A 506 12.84 2.18 -20.01
CA LEU A 506 11.45 1.74 -19.89
C LEU A 506 10.55 2.47 -20.88
N VAL A 507 10.69 3.80 -21.01
CA VAL A 507 9.96 4.60 -21.99
C VAL A 507 10.25 4.12 -23.41
N ASP A 508 11.53 3.98 -23.76
CA ASP A 508 11.97 3.57 -25.10
C ASP A 508 11.44 2.17 -25.44
N SER A 509 11.54 1.21 -24.50
CA SER A 509 11.03 -0.15 -24.71
C SER A 509 9.52 -0.17 -24.98
N ARG A 510 8.76 0.74 -24.36
CA ARG A 510 7.31 0.85 -24.55
C ARG A 510 6.99 1.48 -25.90
N VAL A 511 7.69 2.53 -26.28
CA VAL A 511 7.54 3.21 -27.58
C VAL A 511 7.86 2.25 -28.72
N SER A 512 8.94 1.48 -28.62
CA SER A 512 9.35 0.50 -29.64
C SER A 512 8.37 -0.67 -29.78
N SER A 513 7.58 -0.99 -28.74
CA SER A 513 6.64 -2.11 -28.77
C SER A 513 5.39 -1.85 -29.63
N GLY A 514 5.20 -0.63 -30.17
CA GLY A 514 4.13 -0.33 -31.14
C GLY A 514 2.71 -0.56 -30.63
N SER A 515 2.51 -0.67 -29.32
CA SER A 515 1.21 -0.99 -28.72
C SER A 515 0.28 0.21 -28.84
N THR A 516 -0.66 0.17 -29.80
CA THR A 516 -1.62 1.23 -30.11
C THR A 516 -2.75 1.40 -29.06
N THR A 517 -2.80 0.58 -28.01
CA THR A 517 -3.74 0.73 -26.87
C THR A 517 -3.31 1.87 -25.93
N LEU A 518 -3.03 3.05 -26.49
CA LEU A 518 -2.39 4.19 -25.81
C LEU A 518 -3.33 5.00 -24.91
N LEU A 519 -4.65 4.99 -25.17
CA LEU A 519 -5.59 5.93 -24.54
C LEU A 519 -5.63 5.85 -23.00
N ASN A 520 -5.46 4.66 -22.41
CA ASN A 520 -5.45 4.49 -20.95
C ASN A 520 -4.02 4.43 -20.35
N ASP A 521 -2.98 4.31 -21.19
CA ASP A 521 -1.58 4.22 -20.79
C ASP A 521 -0.94 5.59 -20.47
N HIS A 522 -1.62 6.69 -20.83
CA HIS A 522 -1.02 8.02 -20.82
C HIS A 522 -0.57 8.51 -19.45
N GLN A 523 -1.21 8.09 -18.35
CA GLN A 523 -0.90 8.62 -17.01
C GLN A 523 0.45 8.11 -16.45
N TRP A 524 0.72 6.81 -16.56
CA TRP A 524 2.00 6.26 -16.10
C TRP A 524 3.13 6.62 -17.03
N LEU A 525 2.87 6.58 -18.34
CA LEU A 525 3.85 6.99 -19.32
C LEU A 525 4.23 8.46 -19.13
N SER A 526 3.28 9.35 -18.85
CA SER A 526 3.58 10.77 -18.61
C SER A 526 4.42 10.97 -17.35
N VAL A 527 4.12 10.28 -16.25
CA VAL A 527 4.92 10.35 -15.01
C VAL A 527 6.35 9.85 -15.22
N VAL A 528 6.52 8.68 -15.84
CA VAL A 528 7.86 8.11 -16.08
C VAL A 528 8.65 8.97 -17.06
N THR A 529 7.99 9.49 -18.11
CA THR A 529 8.60 10.42 -19.07
C THR A 529 9.02 11.71 -18.37
N TRP A 530 8.19 12.23 -17.46
CA TRP A 530 8.51 13.42 -16.69
C TRP A 530 9.71 13.20 -15.77
N PHE A 531 9.80 12.07 -15.08
CA PHE A 531 10.98 11.71 -14.29
C PHE A 531 12.25 11.52 -15.12
N GLY A 532 12.12 10.99 -16.35
CA GLY A 532 13.22 10.88 -17.30
C GLY A 532 13.64 12.22 -17.93
N SER A 533 12.80 13.25 -17.81
CA SER A 533 12.99 14.52 -18.52
C SER A 533 14.26 15.26 -18.10
N PRO A 534 14.87 16.05 -19.00
CA PRO A 534 15.97 16.94 -18.66
C PRO A 534 15.62 17.93 -17.55
N PHE A 535 14.39 18.45 -17.56
CA PHE A 535 13.91 19.34 -16.52
C PHE A 535 13.95 18.71 -15.15
N PHE A 536 13.47 17.48 -14.98
CA PHE A 536 13.41 16.86 -13.67
C PHE A 536 14.81 16.59 -13.08
N ALA A 537 15.79 16.30 -13.92
CA ALA A 537 17.19 16.22 -13.49
C ALA A 537 17.76 17.59 -13.07
N LEU A 538 17.44 18.65 -13.82
CA LEU A 538 17.82 20.02 -13.48
C LEU A 538 17.13 20.49 -12.20
N TRP A 539 15.83 20.19 -12.05
CA TRP A 539 15.06 20.34 -10.82
C TRP A 539 15.76 19.68 -9.64
N GLY A 540 16.24 18.46 -9.82
CA GLY A 540 17.07 17.77 -8.84
C GLY A 540 18.35 18.51 -8.47
N ALA A 541 19.01 19.17 -9.43
CA ALA A 541 20.23 19.92 -9.18
C ALA A 541 19.99 21.18 -8.32
N TRP A 542 18.89 21.92 -8.52
CA TRP A 542 18.48 22.98 -7.59
C TRP A 542 18.15 22.41 -6.22
N ASN A 543 17.34 21.36 -6.21
CA ASN A 543 16.87 20.76 -4.98
C ASN A 543 18.03 20.25 -4.12
N ARG A 544 19.09 19.63 -4.68
CA ARG A 544 20.29 19.27 -3.92
C ARG A 544 21.01 20.46 -3.26
N CYS A 545 20.76 21.68 -3.71
CA CYS A 545 21.27 22.92 -3.11
C CYS A 545 20.29 23.55 -2.11
N TRP A 546 19.04 23.08 -2.08
CA TRP A 546 17.99 23.53 -1.16
C TRP A 546 17.83 22.54 0.00
N TYR A 547 17.84 21.25 -0.32
CA TYR A 547 18.05 20.13 0.57
C TYR A 547 19.55 20.01 0.84
N PHE A 548 20.06 20.83 1.74
CA PHE A 548 21.31 20.47 2.40
C PHE A 548 21.15 19.05 2.95
N GLN A 549 22.06 18.14 2.60
CA GLN A 549 21.94 16.68 2.65
C GLN A 549 21.65 16.07 4.05
N SER A 550 20.54 16.41 4.72
CA SER A 550 20.13 15.75 5.96
C SER A 550 19.17 14.63 5.63
N SER A 551 19.38 13.49 6.26
CA SER A 551 18.46 12.36 6.38
C SER A 551 17.10 12.70 7.04
N ASN A 552 16.81 13.97 7.37
CA ASN A 552 15.61 14.38 8.11
C ASN A 552 14.67 15.23 7.24
N VAL A 553 14.52 14.89 5.95
CA VAL A 553 13.48 15.47 5.06
C VAL A 553 12.04 15.21 5.60
N ALA A 554 11.88 14.26 6.53
CA ALA A 554 10.65 13.79 7.16
C ALA A 554 9.87 14.86 7.91
N ASP A 555 10.56 15.71 8.67
CA ASP A 555 9.91 16.51 9.73
C ASP A 555 8.99 17.60 9.16
N GLY A 556 8.84 17.66 7.84
CA GLY A 556 8.09 18.70 7.16
C GLY A 556 8.67 20.09 7.42
N THR A 557 9.87 20.13 8.02
CA THR A 557 10.56 21.35 8.34
C THR A 557 11.05 21.93 7.05
N PRO A 558 10.78 23.20 6.85
CA PRO A 558 10.96 23.76 5.54
C PRO A 558 12.41 24.13 5.23
N PHE A 559 12.74 24.03 3.95
CA PHE A 559 14.09 24.26 3.48
C PHE A 559 14.29 25.75 3.17
N ILE A 560 15.39 26.29 3.68
CA ILE A 560 15.93 27.60 3.27
C ILE A 560 17.10 27.27 2.34
N ARG A 561 17.19 27.91 1.18
CA ARG A 561 18.17 27.61 0.12
C ARG A 561 19.63 27.96 0.49
N ALA A 562 20.60 27.27 -0.11
CA ALA A 562 22.00 27.72 -0.28
C ALA A 562 22.52 27.42 -1.68
N VAL A 563 21.85 27.89 -2.71
CA VAL A 563 22.46 27.86 -4.04
C VAL A 563 23.50 28.99 -4.11
N PRO A 564 24.79 28.75 -4.35
CA PRO A 564 25.74 29.85 -4.62
C PRO A 564 25.31 30.62 -5.88
N SER A 565 25.54 31.94 -5.93
CA SER A 565 24.98 32.77 -7.02
C SER A 565 25.49 32.34 -8.40
N ARG A 566 26.77 31.96 -8.52
CA ARG A 566 27.33 31.41 -9.76
C ARG A 566 26.64 30.13 -10.21
N LYS A 567 26.31 29.24 -9.26
CA LYS A 567 25.61 27.98 -9.55
C LYS A 567 24.15 28.25 -9.93
N GLN A 568 23.50 29.21 -9.28
CA GLN A 568 22.16 29.66 -9.61
C GLN A 568 22.08 30.18 -11.04
N THR A 569 22.99 31.09 -11.44
CA THR A 569 23.10 31.59 -12.82
C THR A 569 23.21 30.44 -13.80
N ARG A 570 24.14 29.50 -13.59
CA ARG A 570 24.31 28.34 -14.47
C ARG A 570 23.04 27.48 -14.56
N LEU A 571 22.39 27.20 -13.45
CA LEU A 571 21.15 26.41 -13.46
C LEU A 571 20.00 27.16 -14.18
N CYS A 572 19.93 28.49 -14.04
CA CYS A 572 18.97 29.32 -14.78
C CYS A 572 19.28 29.36 -16.29
N GLU A 573 20.56 29.40 -16.67
CA GLU A 573 21.00 29.28 -18.08
C GLU A 573 20.55 27.95 -18.67
N GLU A 574 20.82 26.84 -17.97
CA GLU A 574 20.37 25.50 -18.38
C GLU A 574 18.83 25.44 -18.48
N LEU A 575 18.09 26.10 -17.58
CA LEU A 575 16.61 26.17 -17.64
C LEU A 575 16.12 26.90 -18.88
N VAL A 576 16.69 28.08 -19.15
CA VAL A 576 16.35 28.92 -20.30
C VAL A 576 16.64 28.15 -21.58
N GLU A 577 17.73 27.40 -21.64
CA GLU A 577 18.02 26.52 -22.77
C GLU A 577 16.93 25.44 -22.92
N LEU A 578 16.53 24.76 -21.84
CA LEU A 578 15.52 23.70 -21.91
C LEU A 578 14.16 24.23 -22.42
N VAL A 579 13.69 25.37 -21.91
CA VAL A 579 12.38 25.93 -22.29
C VAL A 579 12.38 26.47 -23.72
N LEU A 580 13.49 27.07 -24.18
CA LEU A 580 13.61 27.53 -25.57
C LEU A 580 13.71 26.37 -26.58
N HIS A 581 14.03 25.16 -26.12
CA HIS A 581 14.03 23.94 -26.95
C HIS A 581 12.77 23.09 -26.76
N ASP A 582 11.73 23.61 -26.11
CA ASP A 582 10.48 22.87 -25.81
C ASP A 582 10.71 21.55 -25.04
N ARG A 583 11.78 21.50 -24.23
CA ARG A 583 12.12 20.35 -23.37
C ARG A 583 11.62 20.50 -21.94
N CYS A 584 10.96 21.61 -21.62
CA CYS A 584 10.24 21.84 -20.38
C CYS A 584 9.11 22.85 -20.57
N SER A 585 8.06 22.76 -19.76
CA SER A 585 6.88 23.63 -19.90
C SER A 585 7.04 24.98 -19.16
N LEU A 586 6.09 25.91 -19.37
CA LEU A 586 6.07 27.16 -18.60
C LEU A 586 5.77 26.90 -17.12
N GLU A 587 4.94 25.89 -16.81
CA GLU A 587 4.63 25.45 -15.45
C GLU A 587 5.87 24.91 -14.73
N ASP A 588 6.75 24.22 -15.44
CA ASP A 588 8.04 23.76 -14.92
C ASP A 588 8.94 24.94 -14.53
N VAL A 589 9.01 25.98 -15.38
CA VAL A 589 9.75 27.22 -15.08
C VAL A 589 9.12 27.97 -13.91
N ALA A 590 7.79 28.09 -13.90
CA ALA A 590 7.04 28.69 -12.80
C ALA A 590 7.33 27.97 -11.48
N ARG A 591 7.40 26.62 -11.47
CA ARG A 591 7.75 25.83 -10.29
C ARG A 591 9.12 26.20 -9.71
N VAL A 592 10.12 26.46 -10.57
CA VAL A 592 11.45 26.92 -10.14
C VAL A 592 11.37 28.31 -9.52
N ILE A 593 10.67 29.23 -10.16
CA ILE A 593 10.49 30.61 -9.68
C ILE A 593 9.68 30.65 -8.38
N GLU A 594 8.70 29.77 -8.23
CA GLU A 594 7.88 29.70 -7.02
C GLU A 594 8.70 29.27 -5.81
N ALA A 595 9.65 28.36 -6.02
CA ALA A 595 10.58 27.90 -5.01
C ALA A 595 11.75 28.87 -4.77
N ASP A 596 12.19 29.61 -5.79
CA ASP A 596 13.28 30.58 -5.71
C ASP A 596 13.00 31.83 -6.57
N ASP A 597 12.59 32.92 -5.93
CA ASP A 597 12.17 34.15 -6.59
C ASP A 597 13.34 34.93 -7.24
N ASP A 598 14.58 34.67 -6.83
CA ASP A 598 15.74 35.25 -7.52
C ASP A 598 15.91 34.68 -8.92
N CYS A 599 15.49 33.42 -9.13
CA CYS A 599 15.54 32.79 -10.45
C CYS A 599 14.69 33.57 -11.46
N LEU A 600 13.58 34.21 -11.07
CA LEU A 600 12.80 35.05 -11.99
C LEU A 600 13.64 36.18 -12.59
N HIS A 601 14.34 36.93 -11.73
CA HIS A 601 15.15 38.06 -12.14
C HIS A 601 16.30 37.60 -13.03
N GLU A 602 16.93 36.48 -12.66
CA GLU A 602 18.04 35.92 -13.42
C GLU A 602 17.59 35.38 -14.78
N ILE A 603 16.47 34.66 -14.83
CA ILE A 603 15.86 34.17 -16.08
C ILE A 603 15.50 35.34 -16.99
N LEU A 604 14.86 36.39 -16.47
CA LEU A 604 14.53 37.58 -17.26
C LEU A 604 15.79 38.29 -17.79
N ARG A 605 16.86 38.37 -17.00
CA ARG A 605 18.15 38.91 -17.43
C ARG A 605 18.74 38.09 -18.57
N LEU A 606 18.76 36.76 -18.46
CA LEU A 606 19.28 35.84 -19.47
C LEU A 606 18.45 35.86 -20.77
N LEU A 607 17.13 35.94 -20.65
CA LEU A 607 16.24 36.11 -21.81
C LEU A 607 16.49 37.45 -22.49
N ASN A 608 16.68 38.53 -21.73
CA ASN A 608 16.99 39.84 -22.29
C ASN A 608 18.32 39.84 -23.07
N ILE A 609 19.35 39.17 -22.55
CA ILE A 609 20.62 38.96 -23.27
C ILE A 609 20.36 38.20 -24.58
N SER A 610 19.56 37.13 -24.52
CA SER A 610 19.23 36.31 -25.70
C SER A 610 18.47 37.11 -26.77
N ILE A 611 17.54 37.99 -26.37
CA ILE A 611 16.78 38.86 -27.26
C ILE A 611 17.69 39.84 -28.02
N HIS A 612 18.73 40.35 -27.36
CA HIS A 612 19.65 41.34 -27.93
C HIS A 612 20.89 40.72 -28.58
N SER A 613 21.11 39.42 -28.44
CA SER A 613 22.25 38.74 -29.05
C SER A 613 22.13 38.75 -30.59
N SER A 614 23.18 39.24 -31.25
CA SER A 614 23.31 39.20 -32.71
C SER A 614 23.72 37.82 -33.24
N THR A 615 24.24 36.94 -32.39
CA THR A 615 24.75 35.62 -32.79
C THR A 615 23.67 34.52 -32.79
N LEU A 616 22.57 34.72 -32.05
CA LEU A 616 21.47 33.76 -31.99
C LEU A 616 20.55 33.89 -33.20
N GLN A 617 20.01 32.76 -33.67
CA GLN A 617 19.04 32.76 -34.76
C GLN A 617 17.78 33.56 -34.38
N LEU A 618 17.18 34.24 -35.36
CA LEU A 618 15.99 35.08 -35.17
C LEU A 618 14.85 34.35 -34.45
N ARG A 619 14.65 33.06 -34.74
CA ARG A 619 13.63 32.22 -34.09
C ARG A 619 13.78 32.21 -32.57
N TYR A 620 14.98 31.92 -32.05
CA TYR A 620 15.23 31.88 -30.60
C TYR A 620 14.99 33.24 -29.94
N ARG A 621 15.29 34.34 -30.64
CA ARG A 621 15.05 35.70 -30.13
C ARG A 621 13.56 36.00 -29.96
N VAL A 622 12.74 35.55 -30.92
CA VAL A 622 11.28 35.69 -30.86
C VAL A 622 10.69 34.84 -29.73
N GLU A 623 11.12 33.58 -29.62
CA GLU A 623 10.68 32.67 -28.55
C GLU A 623 11.10 33.20 -27.16
N ALA A 624 12.32 33.71 -27.01
CA ALA A 624 12.80 34.31 -25.77
C ALA A 624 12.00 35.57 -25.37
N LYS A 625 11.64 36.42 -26.34
CA LYS A 625 10.78 37.57 -26.11
C LYS A 625 9.38 37.16 -25.66
N ALA A 626 8.78 36.19 -26.33
CA ALA A 626 7.46 35.68 -25.98
C ALA A 626 7.45 35.05 -24.56
N LEU A 627 8.48 34.26 -24.23
CA LEU A 627 8.62 33.67 -22.91
C LEU A 627 8.81 34.74 -21.82
N SER A 628 9.65 35.75 -22.06
CA SER A 628 9.85 36.86 -21.13
C SER A 628 8.52 37.58 -20.83
N GLN A 629 7.72 37.88 -21.86
CA GLN A 629 6.40 38.49 -21.69
C GLN A 629 5.45 37.60 -20.88
N LYS A 630 5.42 36.29 -21.15
CA LYS A 630 4.61 35.32 -20.40
C LYS A 630 5.02 35.26 -18.93
N LEU A 631 6.33 35.25 -18.62
CA LEU A 631 6.82 35.22 -17.24
C LEU A 631 6.51 36.51 -16.48
N VAL A 632 6.61 37.67 -17.14
CA VAL A 632 6.19 38.95 -16.54
C VAL A 632 4.69 38.95 -16.24
N ALA A 633 3.86 38.53 -17.19
CA ALA A 633 2.41 38.45 -17.00
C ALA A 633 2.04 37.43 -15.90
N TRP A 634 2.70 36.28 -15.85
CA TRP A 634 2.53 35.28 -14.80
C TRP A 634 2.93 35.83 -13.42
N ASN A 635 4.05 36.54 -13.32
CA ASN A 635 4.47 37.14 -12.05
C ASN A 635 3.51 38.22 -11.55
N GLN A 636 2.91 38.99 -12.46
CA GLN A 636 1.89 40.00 -12.14
C GLN A 636 0.56 39.40 -11.71
N SER A 637 0.16 38.25 -12.27
CA SER A 637 -1.08 37.57 -11.91
C SER A 637 -0.95 36.70 -10.65
N ARG A 638 0.28 36.37 -10.25
CA ARG A 638 0.56 35.57 -9.06
C ARG A 638 0.15 36.32 -7.79
N PRO A 639 -0.69 35.74 -6.92
CA PRO A 639 -0.99 36.36 -5.64
C PRO A 639 0.28 36.42 -4.78
N HIS A 640 0.74 37.63 -4.47
CA HIS A 640 1.82 37.88 -3.51
C HIS A 640 1.32 37.68 -2.06
N LYS A 641 0.76 36.51 -1.75
CA LYS A 641 0.46 36.18 -0.36
C LYS A 641 1.78 35.87 0.34
N PHE A 642 2.22 36.78 1.22
CA PHE A 642 3.32 36.51 2.14
C PHE A 642 2.87 35.40 3.07
N ASP A 643 3.42 34.22 2.87
CA ASP A 643 3.11 33.05 3.68
C ASP A 643 4.25 32.87 4.67
N LYS A 644 4.30 33.80 5.65
CA LYS A 644 5.28 33.75 6.74
C LYS A 644 4.97 32.52 7.58
N LYS A 645 5.76 31.48 7.37
CA LYS A 645 5.61 30.20 8.05
C LYS A 645 6.64 30.08 9.14
N GLU A 646 6.27 29.32 10.17
CA GLU A 646 7.21 28.92 11.22
C GLU A 646 8.42 28.21 10.60
N THR A 647 9.60 28.55 11.11
CA THR A 647 10.85 27.86 10.82
C THR A 647 11.28 27.05 12.05
N ILE A 648 12.35 26.26 11.93
CA ILE A 648 12.94 25.53 13.06
C ILE A 648 14.02 26.32 13.80
N ILE A 649 14.14 27.61 13.51
CA ILE A 649 15.17 28.47 14.06
C ILE A 649 14.56 29.23 15.22
N TYR A 650 15.14 29.01 16.40
CA TYR A 650 14.70 29.61 17.65
C TYR A 650 15.76 30.58 18.15
N ARG A 651 15.35 31.63 18.86
CA ARG A 651 16.25 32.40 19.70
C ARG A 651 15.75 32.42 21.14
N GLY A 652 16.67 32.54 22.08
CA GLY A 652 16.33 32.51 23.50
C GLY A 652 17.47 32.99 24.37
N VAL A 653 17.15 33.49 25.56
CA VAL A 653 18.14 33.86 26.57
C VAL A 653 18.82 32.58 27.09
N CYS A 654 20.10 32.45 26.82
CA CYS A 654 20.93 31.32 27.22
C CYS A 654 21.06 31.30 28.74
N VAL A 655 20.73 30.16 29.34
CA VAL A 655 20.97 29.87 30.77
C VAL A 655 22.30 29.13 30.88
N ARG A 656 22.42 28.03 30.12
CA ARG A 656 23.63 27.21 29.92
C ARG A 656 23.57 26.59 28.53
N ASP A 657 24.65 26.68 27.77
CA ASP A 657 24.79 26.05 26.46
C ASP A 657 26.25 25.60 26.30
N ASP A 658 26.44 24.34 25.91
CA ASP A 658 27.77 23.76 25.73
C ASP A 658 28.53 24.46 24.58
N PHE A 659 27.83 25.03 23.62
CA PHE A 659 28.43 25.84 22.55
C PHE A 659 28.85 27.24 23.02
N TYR A 660 28.31 27.71 24.15
CA TYR A 660 28.51 29.07 24.64
C TYR A 660 28.59 29.13 26.18
N PRO A 661 29.66 28.58 26.79
CA PRO A 661 29.78 28.50 28.25
C PRO A 661 29.71 29.88 28.93
N ASP A 662 30.21 30.92 28.25
CA ASP A 662 30.29 32.29 28.79
C ASP A 662 29.14 33.21 28.34
N SER A 663 28.10 32.67 27.69
CA SER A 663 26.99 33.48 27.17
C SER A 663 25.72 33.43 28.02
N SER A 664 25.83 33.10 29.31
CA SER A 664 24.68 33.12 30.22
C SER A 664 24.07 34.53 30.28
N GLY A 665 22.76 34.63 30.06
CA GLY A 665 22.03 35.89 29.94
C GLY A 665 22.00 36.49 28.53
N CYS A 666 22.79 36.00 27.58
CA CYS A 666 22.76 36.48 26.20
C CYS A 666 21.68 35.75 25.37
N ILE A 667 21.04 36.45 24.44
CA ILE A 667 20.14 35.83 23.46
C ILE A 667 20.98 35.09 22.42
N LYS A 668 20.72 33.79 22.26
CA LYS A 668 21.40 32.91 21.31
C LYS A 668 20.40 32.19 20.42
N VAL A 669 20.85 31.82 19.23
CA VAL A 669 20.06 31.08 18.25
C VAL A 669 20.37 29.60 18.33
N PHE A 670 19.35 28.77 18.16
CA PHE A 670 19.49 27.32 18.14
C PHE A 670 18.41 26.67 17.27
N THR A 671 18.61 25.41 16.93
CA THR A 671 17.56 24.52 16.43
C THR A 671 17.04 23.62 17.55
N ALA A 672 15.73 23.46 17.63
CA ALA A 672 15.12 22.40 18.43
C ALA A 672 14.71 21.27 17.47
N PRO A 673 15.38 20.11 17.44
CA PRO A 673 14.83 18.96 16.76
C PRO A 673 13.46 18.64 17.37
N SER A 674 12.51 18.22 16.53
CA SER A 674 11.16 17.82 16.94
C SER A 674 11.23 16.87 18.15
N GLY A 675 10.77 17.34 19.32
CA GLY A 675 10.61 16.52 20.53
C GLY A 675 11.75 16.53 21.57
N VAL A 676 13.01 16.81 21.21
CA VAL A 676 14.09 16.93 22.23
C VAL A 676 14.20 18.39 22.66
N THR A 677 13.37 18.76 23.63
CA THR A 677 13.45 20.08 24.22
C THR A 677 14.85 20.25 24.82
N ARG A 678 15.62 21.24 24.34
CA ARG A 678 16.74 21.87 25.08
C ARG A 678 16.18 22.57 26.34
N LYS A 679 15.47 21.82 27.18
CA LYS A 679 14.74 22.29 28.36
C LYS A 679 15.77 22.62 29.42
N GLY A 680 15.68 23.83 29.95
CA GLY A 680 16.66 24.35 30.91
C GLY A 680 17.90 25.02 30.30
N GLN A 681 18.16 24.87 29.00
CA GLN A 681 19.27 25.58 28.34
C GLN A 681 18.92 27.05 28.00
N TYR A 682 17.64 27.35 27.74
CA TYR A 682 17.15 28.70 27.45
C TYR A 682 15.89 29.03 28.24
N SER A 683 15.82 30.24 28.78
CA SER A 683 14.71 30.71 29.62
C SER A 683 13.56 31.34 28.82
N THR A 684 13.87 31.97 27.70
CA THR A 684 12.89 32.48 26.70
C THR A 684 13.08 31.74 25.38
N LYS A 685 12.01 31.62 24.59
CA LYS A 685 12.06 31.00 23.26
C LYS A 685 11.10 31.71 22.31
N GLU A 686 11.68 32.38 21.33
CA GLU A 686 10.97 32.89 20.17
C GLU A 686 11.32 32.03 18.96
N VAL A 687 10.35 31.79 18.08
CA VAL A 687 10.58 31.13 16.80
C VAL A 687 10.59 32.15 15.66
N LEU A 688 11.49 31.95 14.71
CA LEU A 688 11.56 32.76 13.49
C LEU A 688 10.43 32.33 12.55
N TYR A 689 9.52 33.24 12.24
CA TYR A 689 8.55 33.12 11.17
C TYR A 689 9.05 33.88 9.94
N ALA A 690 9.20 33.20 8.80
CA ALA A 690 9.76 33.82 7.60
C ALA A 690 9.07 33.36 6.31
N ASP A 691 8.99 34.25 5.33
CA ASP A 691 8.70 33.88 3.94
C ASP A 691 9.98 33.39 3.27
N ARG A 692 10.03 32.08 3.06
CA ARG A 692 11.25 31.34 2.72
C ARG A 692 11.77 31.66 1.33
N ARG A 693 10.89 32.16 0.44
CA ARG A 693 11.27 32.62 -0.90
C ARG A 693 12.29 33.77 -0.84
N PHE A 694 12.28 34.52 0.25
CA PHE A 694 13.19 35.65 0.47
C PHE A 694 14.39 35.29 1.35
N MET A 695 14.45 34.08 1.89
CA MET A 695 15.51 33.66 2.82
C MET A 695 16.58 32.87 2.09
N ARG A 696 17.86 33.03 2.45
CA ARG A 696 18.96 32.27 1.88
C ARG A 696 20.12 32.13 2.86
N TRP A 697 20.71 30.95 2.91
CA TRP A 697 22.01 30.72 3.51
C TRP A 697 23.11 31.14 2.52
N VAL A 698 23.96 32.04 2.98
CA VAL A 698 25.07 32.61 2.21
C VAL A 698 26.36 32.12 2.82
N SER A 699 27.27 31.58 2.00
CA SER A 699 28.59 31.21 2.48
C SER A 699 29.28 32.42 3.12
N ALA A 700 29.93 32.26 4.27
CA ALA A 700 30.66 33.34 4.93
C ALA A 700 31.66 34.05 3.99
N ARG A 701 32.20 33.31 3.00
CA ARG A 701 33.11 33.83 1.97
C ARG A 701 32.44 34.73 0.94
N GLU A 702 31.12 34.60 0.74
CA GLU A 702 30.34 35.30 -0.28
C GLU A 702 29.62 36.53 0.26
N ILE A 703 29.64 36.78 1.59
CA ILE A 703 28.92 37.91 2.22
C ILE A 703 29.32 39.26 1.62
N ARG A 704 30.60 39.44 1.28
CA ARG A 704 31.09 40.70 0.68
C ARG A 704 30.59 40.94 -0.74
N THR A 705 30.21 39.87 -1.43
CA THR A 705 29.68 39.88 -2.80
C THR A 705 28.17 39.69 -2.82
N LEU A 706 27.53 39.69 -1.66
CA LEU A 706 26.10 39.50 -1.53
C LEU A 706 25.39 40.69 -2.18
N ASP A 707 24.35 40.40 -2.95
CA ASP A 707 23.52 41.43 -3.57
C ASP A 707 22.98 42.37 -2.48
N PRO A 708 23.08 43.71 -2.64
CA PRO A 708 22.66 44.69 -1.63
C PRO A 708 21.20 44.56 -1.17
N ARG A 709 20.34 43.89 -1.95
CA ARG A 709 18.95 43.59 -1.58
C ARG A 709 18.84 42.61 -0.42
N TYR A 710 19.91 41.87 -0.13
CA TYR A 710 19.99 40.95 0.99
C TYR A 710 20.63 41.61 2.20
N GLN A 711 19.97 41.43 3.33
CA GLN A 711 20.48 41.82 4.64
C GLN A 711 20.72 40.57 5.48
N LEU A 712 21.84 40.55 6.20
CA LEU A 712 22.12 39.49 7.17
C LEU A 712 21.12 39.61 8.33
N ILE A 713 20.58 38.49 8.78
CA ILE A 713 19.61 38.49 9.87
C ILE A 713 20.34 38.58 11.19
N VAL A 714 20.12 39.69 11.89
CA VAL A 714 20.68 39.96 13.22
C VAL A 714 19.82 39.26 14.29
N VAL A 715 20.48 38.68 15.28
CA VAL A 715 19.82 37.97 16.40
C VAL A 715 19.21 38.96 17.39
N ASN A 716 19.94 40.04 17.70
CA ASN A 716 19.59 41.08 18.66
C ASN A 716 19.51 42.45 18.00
N GLU A 717 18.42 43.17 18.26
CA GLU A 717 18.20 44.53 17.73
C GLU A 717 18.75 45.63 18.66
N ALA A 718 19.23 45.28 19.85
CA ALA A 718 19.77 46.23 20.81
C ALA A 718 21.07 46.88 20.28
N GLN A 719 21.11 48.22 20.26
CA GLN A 719 22.22 48.99 19.69
C GLN A 719 23.53 48.85 20.47
N ASP A 720 23.46 48.52 21.77
CA ASP A 720 24.62 48.48 22.68
C ASP A 720 25.33 47.12 22.74
N ILE A 721 24.80 46.10 22.06
CA ILE A 721 25.33 44.73 22.10
C ILE A 721 26.02 44.41 20.77
N GLU A 722 27.14 43.67 20.83
CA GLU A 722 27.80 43.16 19.63
C GLU A 722 26.80 42.43 18.73
N GLN A 723 26.71 42.84 17.46
CA GLN A 723 25.78 42.24 16.50
C GLN A 723 26.17 40.78 16.23
N GLU A 724 25.26 39.87 16.56
CA GLU A 724 25.35 38.47 16.19
C GLU A 724 24.39 38.16 15.04
N PHE A 725 24.80 37.24 14.18
CA PHE A 725 24.05 36.76 13.03
C PHE A 725 23.63 35.30 13.23
N ILE A 726 22.62 34.87 12.48
CA ILE A 726 22.22 33.46 12.44
C ILE A 726 23.20 32.69 11.53
N GLY A 727 24.05 31.86 12.13
CA GLY A 727 24.98 30.99 11.42
C GLY A 727 24.55 29.53 11.38
N CYS A 728 25.14 28.80 10.45
CA CYS A 728 24.94 27.37 10.30
C CYS A 728 26.21 26.68 9.79
N VAL A 729 26.52 25.50 10.34
CA VAL A 729 27.59 24.60 9.89
C VAL A 729 27.03 23.20 9.69
N TRP A 730 27.70 22.47 8.82
CA TRP A 730 27.39 21.10 8.48
C TRP A 730 28.43 20.13 9.06
N SER A 731 28.02 19.27 9.99
CA SER A 731 28.83 18.14 10.46
C SER A 731 27.99 17.16 11.27
N PRO A 732 27.93 15.87 10.90
CA PRO A 732 26.91 15.23 10.03
C PRO A 732 25.44 15.72 10.14
N HIS A 733 25.11 16.50 11.16
CA HIS A 733 23.83 17.18 11.30
C HIS A 733 23.98 18.68 11.05
N ARG A 734 22.83 19.34 10.85
CA ARG A 734 22.77 20.79 10.69
C ARG A 734 22.76 21.44 12.06
N HIS A 735 23.79 22.23 12.36
CA HIS A 735 23.87 23.01 13.58
C HIS A 735 23.61 24.48 13.26
N VAL A 736 22.53 25.05 13.81
CA VAL A 736 22.24 26.49 13.72
C VAL A 736 22.63 27.13 15.05
N PHE A 737 23.33 28.25 14.98
CA PHE A 737 23.96 28.89 16.14
C PHE A 737 24.17 30.39 15.88
N SER A 738 24.45 31.17 16.93
CA SER A 738 24.79 32.60 16.81
C SER A 738 26.25 32.80 16.40
N VAL A 739 26.49 33.72 15.47
CA VAL A 739 27.83 34.03 14.95
C VAL A 739 28.14 35.51 15.10
N ARG A 740 29.26 35.83 15.73
CA ARG A 740 29.72 37.22 15.89
C ARG A 740 30.14 37.83 14.55
N LYS A 741 30.36 39.14 14.54
CA LYS A 741 30.81 39.87 13.35
C LYS A 741 32.15 39.39 12.78
N SER A 742 32.99 38.76 13.61
CA SER A 742 34.24 38.13 13.17
C SER A 742 34.03 36.90 12.29
N LEU A 743 32.83 36.31 12.29
CA LEU A 743 32.48 35.08 11.57
C LEU A 743 33.25 33.83 12.04
N ASP A 744 33.72 33.85 13.28
CA ASP A 744 34.38 32.69 13.89
C ASP A 744 33.36 31.63 14.31
N LEU A 745 33.79 30.36 14.23
CA LEU A 745 32.99 29.23 14.71
C LEU A 745 33.10 29.11 16.23
N PRO A 746 32.00 28.79 16.95
CA PRO A 746 32.05 28.44 18.36
C PRO A 746 32.99 27.25 18.61
N ASP A 747 33.60 27.24 19.80
CA ASP A 747 34.43 26.13 20.25
C ASP A 747 33.61 24.82 20.22
N GLY A 748 34.23 23.74 19.71
CA GLY A 748 33.59 22.44 19.54
C GLY A 748 32.93 22.20 18.18
N LEU A 749 32.71 23.23 17.36
CA LEU A 749 32.31 23.08 15.96
C LEU A 749 33.55 23.10 15.05
N SER A 750 34.28 21.99 15.02
CA SER A 750 35.40 21.80 14.10
C SER A 750 34.95 21.03 12.85
N GLY A 751 34.94 21.71 11.70
CA GLY A 751 34.68 21.09 10.39
C GLY A 751 33.36 21.52 9.77
N GLY A 752 33.43 21.93 8.50
CA GLY A 752 32.29 22.36 7.70
C GLY A 752 32.40 23.82 7.24
N HIS A 753 31.63 24.17 6.20
CA HIS A 753 31.58 25.54 5.69
C HIS A 753 30.53 26.35 6.46
N LEU A 754 30.95 27.48 7.04
CA LEU A 754 30.05 28.42 7.70
C LEU A 754 29.14 29.11 6.67
N HIS A 755 27.85 29.09 6.93
CA HIS A 755 26.84 29.85 6.20
C HIS A 755 26.10 30.79 7.15
N ILE A 756 25.79 31.99 6.69
CA ILE A 756 25.02 33.00 7.42
C ILE A 756 23.65 33.17 6.75
N LEU A 757 22.60 33.27 7.54
CA LEU A 757 21.25 33.48 7.05
C LEU A 757 21.05 34.94 6.64
N ALA A 758 20.61 35.14 5.41
CA ALA A 758 20.25 36.44 4.86
C ALA A 758 18.79 36.46 4.40
N ALA A 759 18.17 37.62 4.45
CA ALA A 759 16.82 37.89 3.96
C ALA A 759 16.87 38.97 2.88
N ARG A 760 16.17 38.75 1.77
CA ARG A 760 15.93 39.76 0.76
C ARG A 760 14.80 40.66 1.21
N LEU A 761 15.00 41.98 1.19
CA LEU A 761 13.89 42.89 1.39
C LEU A 761 12.84 42.68 0.30
N THR A 762 11.58 42.83 0.67
CA THR A 762 10.47 42.83 -0.28
C THR A 762 10.50 44.11 -1.11
N VAL A 763 9.69 44.18 -2.17
CA VAL A 763 9.65 45.33 -3.08
C VAL A 763 9.24 46.62 -2.36
N ASP A 764 8.41 46.51 -1.31
CA ASP A 764 8.00 47.62 -0.44
C ASP A 764 9.00 47.89 0.71
N GLY A 765 10.13 47.19 0.76
CA GLY A 765 11.17 47.35 1.79
C GLY A 765 10.84 46.67 3.13
N SER A 766 9.72 45.97 3.24
CA SER A 766 9.33 45.26 4.45
C SER A 766 10.19 44.01 4.71
N MET A 767 10.32 43.64 5.99
CA MET A 767 11.07 42.46 6.40
C MET A 767 10.24 41.19 6.14
N PRO A 768 10.77 40.19 5.41
CA PRO A 768 10.05 38.96 5.12
C PRO A 768 10.00 38.01 6.32
N TYR A 769 10.54 38.41 7.47
CA TYR A 769 10.57 37.60 8.70
C TYR A 769 10.14 38.40 9.93
N HIS A 770 9.85 37.69 11.03
CA HIS A 770 9.67 38.23 12.38
C HIS A 770 9.88 37.12 13.41
N TRP A 771 10.15 37.50 14.65
CA TRP A 771 10.20 36.58 15.78
C TRP A 771 8.84 36.57 16.50
N ARG A 772 8.46 35.42 17.04
CA ARG A 772 7.22 35.26 17.80
C ARG A 772 7.45 34.37 19.01
N ASP A 773 6.94 34.80 20.16
CA ASP A 773 6.94 34.01 21.38
C ASP A 773 6.15 32.71 21.21
N ILE A 774 6.70 31.61 21.74
CA ILE A 774 6.02 30.33 21.73
C ILE A 774 5.25 30.18 23.04
N PRO A 775 3.92 29.99 23.01
CA PRO A 775 3.11 29.86 24.22
C PRO A 775 3.65 28.77 25.16
N ARG A 776 3.75 29.06 26.46
CA ARG A 776 4.25 28.12 27.49
C ARG A 776 3.51 26.79 27.53
N THR A 777 2.28 26.73 27.02
CA THR A 777 1.40 25.54 27.02
C THR A 777 1.79 24.46 26.03
N ILE A 778 2.60 24.75 25.00
CA ILE A 778 3.02 23.76 23.98
C ILE A 778 4.21 22.91 24.46
N TRP A 779 4.72 23.14 25.67
CA TRP A 779 6.00 22.62 26.16
C TRP A 779 5.92 21.60 27.32
N LEU A 780 4.74 21.44 27.91
CA LEU A 780 4.44 20.39 28.89
C LEU A 780 3.85 19.21 28.15
#